data_AF-A0AAV9ERP4-F1
#
_entry.id   AF-A0AAV9ERP4-F1
#
_cell.length_a   1.000
_cell.length_b   1.000
_cell.length_c   1.000
_cell.angle_alpha   90.00
_cell.angle_beta   90.00
_cell.angle_gamma   90.00
#
_symmetry.space_group_name_H-M   'P 1'
#
loop_
_entity.id
_entity.type
_entity.pdbx_description
1 polymer ?
#
loop_
_entity_poly.entity_id
_entity_poly.type
_entity_poly.pdbx_seq_one_letter_code
_entity_poly.pdbx_strand_id
1 'polypeptide(L)'
;MGSKPWMVPAPTYRALVTSWDTEDDAPGPRCSHTLTAIAPTKSHGPRLILFGGATAIEGGASAGIRLAGVTNSVHSYDVLTRKWIRIKPAGDPPSPRAAHAAAAVGTMVVFQGGIGPAGHSTDDLYVLDLTNDKFKWHRLVVQGAGPGPRYGHAMDLVAQRYLVTVSGNDGKRVLYDSWCLDTAQKPYKWQKLNPEGDRPSARMYATVSARSDGLLVLCGGRDSSGTPLSDAYGLLMHTNGRWEWNLAPGVSPSPRYQHAAVFVGTRLHVTGGALRGGRTLEGDSVTAVLDTAPGVWLDRNGVITSSRTNKTVTEFDISLELLRRGRHASASVGTRIYIFGGLRGDILLNDLLIAEDPPFQSEVSSPIPVSEKSPNVSSPKHTQSGTSPESLNGTSSLDGSLDKRPIENHLEASAAEYEAVSQFWKNANAVSPIPLDEIPNDTSKSAAPETSSDESHAVSVEPDVRLHSRAVVVAKETVGNLGGLVRQLSLDQFENESRRMIPSNGDQAYPTKKFFNRQKSPQGLHKKIISSLLMPRSWKAPTNRRFFLDSYEVGELCYAAEQIFMQEPTVLQLKAPIKVFGDLHGQFGDLMRLFDEYGFPSTAGDITYIDYLFLGDYVDRGQHSLETITLLLALKIEYPENVHLIRGNHEAADINALFGFRLECIERMGENDGIWAWTRFNQLFNTLPLAALIEKKIICMHGGIGRSINSVEQIEKLERPITMDVGSGILMDLLWSDPTENDSIEGLRPNARGPGLVTFGPDRVSDFCKRNKLQLIIRAHECVMDGFERFAHGQLITLFSATNYCGTANNAGAILVVGRGLVIVPKLIHPLPPPLQSPETSPEHALSDETWMQELNIQRPPTPTRGRPQPLDRSSLAYI
;
A
#
# COMPACT_ATOMS: atom_id res chain seq x y z
N MET A 1 -33.36 -18.62 3.30
CA MET A 1 -32.20 -18.65 2.39
C MET A 1 -31.07 -17.93 3.10
N GLY A 2 -30.04 -18.66 3.54
CA GLY A 2 -29.00 -18.12 4.42
C GLY A 2 -28.14 -17.07 3.72
N SER A 3 -28.00 -15.90 4.35
CA SER A 3 -27.05 -14.85 3.97
C SER A 3 -25.63 -15.42 4.02
N LYS A 4 -24.88 -15.33 2.92
CA LYS A 4 -23.47 -15.73 2.90
C LYS A 4 -22.68 -14.83 3.87
N PRO A 5 -21.82 -15.38 4.74
CA PRO A 5 -21.22 -14.64 5.86
C PRO A 5 -20.22 -13.54 5.46
N TRP A 6 -19.94 -13.32 4.17
CA TRP A 6 -18.95 -12.34 3.69
C TRP A 6 -19.53 -11.14 2.93
N MET A 7 -20.85 -10.96 2.88
CA MET A 7 -21.47 -9.83 2.16
C MET A 7 -22.17 -8.89 3.13
N VAL A 8 -21.59 -7.70 3.33
CA VAL A 8 -22.20 -6.63 4.12
C VAL A 8 -23.16 -5.84 3.21
N PRO A 9 -24.45 -5.72 3.54
CA PRO A 9 -25.38 -4.90 2.75
C PRO A 9 -25.02 -3.41 2.79
N ALA A 10 -25.76 -2.59 2.04
CA ALA A 10 -25.62 -1.14 2.11
C ALA A 10 -25.92 -0.62 3.54
N PRO A 11 -25.14 0.34 4.07
CA PRO A 11 -25.31 0.82 5.44
C PRO A 11 -26.60 1.63 5.60
N THR A 12 -27.04 1.76 6.86
CA THR A 12 -28.18 2.61 7.21
C THR A 12 -27.73 4.04 7.49
N TYR A 13 -28.54 4.99 7.04
CA TYR A 13 -28.31 6.42 7.17
C TYR A 13 -29.26 7.00 8.21
N ARG A 14 -28.74 7.91 9.03
CA ARG A 14 -29.51 8.64 10.03
C ARG A 14 -29.16 10.11 9.99
N ALA A 15 -30.10 10.97 10.39
CA ALA A 15 -29.82 12.38 10.58
C ALA A 15 -28.80 12.58 11.71
N LEU A 16 -27.81 13.43 11.47
CA LEU A 16 -26.81 13.83 12.43
C LEU A 16 -27.20 15.17 13.04
N VAL A 17 -27.22 15.22 14.37
CA VAL A 17 -27.39 16.49 15.10
C VAL A 17 -26.11 17.31 14.94
N THR A 18 -26.27 18.54 14.48
CA THR A 18 -25.17 19.50 14.28
C THR A 18 -25.48 20.79 15.04
N SER A 19 -24.44 21.56 15.33
CA SER A 19 -24.56 22.86 16.00
C SER A 19 -23.83 23.96 15.23
N TRP A 20 -24.17 25.21 15.53
CA TRP A 20 -23.54 26.42 14.99
C TRP A 20 -23.72 27.57 15.98
N ASP A 21 -22.87 28.59 15.91
CA ASP A 21 -22.93 29.72 16.86
C ASP A 21 -23.87 30.83 16.37
N THR A 22 -23.89 31.07 15.06
CA THR A 22 -24.69 32.12 14.44
C THR A 22 -25.54 31.56 13.31
N GLU A 23 -26.69 32.19 13.00
CA GLU A 23 -27.53 31.77 11.86
C GLU A 23 -26.76 31.80 10.53
N ASP A 24 -25.77 32.68 10.42
CA ASP A 24 -24.89 32.76 9.25
C ASP A 24 -23.95 31.54 9.11
N ASP A 25 -23.66 30.82 10.19
CA ASP A 25 -22.81 29.63 10.19
C ASP A 25 -23.55 28.39 9.68
N ALA A 26 -24.88 28.40 9.72
CA ALA A 26 -25.70 27.32 9.20
C ALA A 26 -25.72 27.35 7.66
N PRO A 27 -25.38 26.25 6.97
CA PRO A 27 -25.42 26.20 5.52
C PRO A 27 -26.84 26.35 4.94
N GLY A 28 -27.90 26.12 5.71
CA GLY A 28 -29.29 26.24 5.23
C GLY A 28 -29.65 25.26 4.09
N PRO A 29 -30.90 25.31 3.60
CA PRO A 29 -31.40 24.37 2.59
C PRO A 29 -30.82 24.64 1.21
N ARG A 30 -30.27 23.60 0.56
CA ARG A 30 -29.62 23.73 -0.75
C ARG A 30 -29.45 22.41 -1.50
N CYS A 31 -29.34 22.49 -2.82
CA CYS A 31 -29.00 21.36 -3.69
C CYS A 31 -27.98 21.74 -4.78
N SER A 32 -27.45 20.77 -5.51
CA SER A 32 -26.45 20.94 -6.58
C SER A 32 -25.18 21.70 -6.11
N HIS A 33 -24.81 21.50 -4.85
CA HIS A 33 -23.58 21.98 -4.22
C HIS A 33 -22.53 20.87 -4.21
N THR A 34 -21.31 21.17 -3.74
CA THR A 34 -20.29 20.15 -3.47
C THR A 34 -20.03 20.03 -1.97
N LEU A 35 -19.65 18.83 -1.55
CA LEU A 35 -19.19 18.51 -0.19
C LEU A 35 -17.88 17.75 -0.33
N THR A 36 -16.79 18.28 0.20
CA THR A 36 -15.45 17.71 0.02
C THR A 36 -14.80 17.47 1.38
N ALA A 37 -14.35 16.24 1.63
CA ALA A 37 -13.60 15.92 2.84
C ALA A 37 -12.15 16.41 2.74
N ILE A 38 -11.65 17.01 3.80
CA ILE A 38 -10.27 17.49 3.91
C ILE A 38 -9.61 16.87 5.13
N ALA A 39 -8.37 16.39 4.91
CA ALA A 39 -7.53 15.81 5.96
C ALA A 39 -7.25 16.82 7.09
N PRO A 40 -6.99 16.33 8.32
CA PRO A 40 -6.61 17.19 9.43
C PRO A 40 -5.33 17.98 9.12
N THR A 41 -5.26 19.18 9.68
CA THR A 41 -4.09 20.07 9.67
C THR A 41 -3.52 20.17 11.08
N LYS A 42 -2.44 20.94 11.28
CA LYS A 42 -1.86 21.13 12.63
C LYS A 42 -2.85 21.78 13.62
N SER A 43 -3.75 22.63 13.12
CA SER A 43 -4.65 23.47 13.91
C SER A 43 -6.10 23.03 13.87
N HIS A 44 -6.48 22.20 12.89
CA HIS A 44 -7.87 21.77 12.69
C HIS A 44 -7.96 20.26 12.44
N GLY A 45 -8.98 19.62 13.00
CA GLY A 45 -9.31 18.22 12.75
C GLY A 45 -9.80 17.96 11.31
N PRO A 46 -10.26 16.73 11.01
CA PRO A 46 -10.88 16.42 9.72
C PRO A 46 -12.16 17.25 9.53
N ARG A 47 -12.33 17.80 8.33
CA ARG A 47 -13.41 18.75 8.01
C ARG A 47 -14.13 18.38 6.71
N LEU A 48 -15.40 18.77 6.62
CA LEU A 48 -16.15 18.77 5.37
C LEU A 48 -16.34 20.20 4.88
N ILE A 49 -15.98 20.46 3.64
CA ILE A 49 -16.10 21.77 3.01
C ILE A 49 -17.29 21.74 2.07
N LEU A 50 -18.27 22.59 2.38
CA LEU A 50 -19.46 22.77 1.58
C LEU A 50 -19.36 24.08 0.80
N PHE A 51 -19.59 24.03 -0.51
CA PHE A 51 -19.52 25.21 -1.37
C PHE A 51 -20.68 25.28 -2.37
N GLY A 52 -21.20 26.49 -2.52
CA GLY A 52 -22.18 26.84 -3.54
C GLY A 52 -23.51 26.09 -3.45
N GLY A 53 -24.14 25.89 -4.61
CA GLY A 53 -25.45 25.27 -4.76
C GLY A 53 -26.59 26.26 -4.92
N ALA A 54 -27.77 25.71 -5.20
CA ALA A 54 -29.01 26.45 -5.31
C ALA A 54 -29.79 26.41 -3.98
N THR A 55 -30.22 27.58 -3.52
CA THR A 55 -30.95 27.81 -2.26
C THR A 55 -32.43 28.15 -2.49
N ALA A 56 -32.86 28.27 -3.75
CA ALA A 56 -34.26 28.48 -4.13
C ALA A 56 -34.58 27.78 -5.45
N ILE A 57 -35.85 27.40 -5.62
CA ILE A 57 -36.39 26.69 -6.79
C ILE A 57 -37.55 27.50 -7.37
N GLU A 58 -37.54 27.72 -8.69
CA GLU A 58 -38.65 28.31 -9.46
C GLU A 58 -39.21 27.30 -10.47
N GLY A 59 -40.55 27.19 -10.53
CA GLY A 59 -41.31 26.42 -11.52
C GLY A 59 -41.86 25.08 -11.01
N GLY A 60 -43.17 24.86 -11.19
CA GLY A 60 -43.87 23.63 -10.80
C GLY A 60 -43.73 22.49 -11.82
N ALA A 61 -44.03 21.27 -11.35
CA ALA A 61 -43.90 19.90 -11.88
C ALA A 61 -43.90 19.59 -13.42
N SER A 62 -44.16 20.53 -14.32
CA SER A 62 -44.23 20.31 -15.77
C SER A 62 -43.12 21.00 -16.60
N ALA A 63 -42.41 21.98 -16.05
CA ALA A 63 -41.25 22.60 -16.68
C ALA A 63 -40.06 22.54 -15.70
N GLY A 64 -38.99 21.84 -16.08
CA GLY A 64 -37.88 21.50 -15.18
C GLY A 64 -37.44 22.63 -14.25
N ILE A 65 -37.27 22.29 -12.96
CA ILE A 65 -36.87 23.16 -11.86
C ILE A 65 -35.75 24.12 -12.28
N ARG A 66 -36.07 25.43 -12.35
CA ARG A 66 -35.10 26.51 -12.55
C ARG A 66 -34.49 26.87 -11.20
N LEU A 67 -33.17 27.01 -11.15
CA LEU A 67 -32.45 27.35 -9.92
C LEU A 67 -32.61 28.87 -9.68
N ALA A 68 -33.48 29.26 -8.76
CA ALA A 68 -33.92 30.64 -8.56
C ALA A 68 -33.03 31.46 -7.62
N GLY A 69 -32.06 30.81 -6.98
CA GLY A 69 -31.05 31.45 -6.15
C GLY A 69 -29.85 30.53 -6.05
N VAL A 70 -28.67 31.00 -6.41
CA VAL A 70 -27.40 30.28 -6.24
C VAL A 70 -26.48 31.08 -5.34
N THR A 71 -25.61 30.39 -4.62
CA THR A 71 -24.68 31.01 -3.65
C THR A 71 -23.24 30.66 -3.98
N ASN A 72 -22.30 31.42 -3.44
CA ASN A 72 -20.87 31.10 -3.34
C ASN A 72 -20.40 31.05 -1.88
N SER A 73 -21.34 30.89 -0.93
CA SER A 73 -21.01 30.70 0.48
C SER A 73 -20.16 29.44 0.68
N VAL A 74 -19.16 29.53 1.56
CA VAL A 74 -18.36 28.37 1.99
C VAL A 74 -18.66 28.09 3.45
N HIS A 75 -18.96 26.83 3.76
CA HIS A 75 -19.15 26.36 5.13
C HIS A 75 -18.18 25.23 5.42
N SER A 76 -17.67 25.19 6.64
CA SER A 76 -16.80 24.13 7.15
C SER A 76 -17.52 23.42 8.28
N TYR A 77 -17.63 22.10 8.18
CA TYR A 77 -18.09 21.24 9.25
C TYR A 77 -16.90 20.55 9.90
N ASP A 78 -16.71 20.76 11.20
CA ASP A 78 -15.72 20.01 11.98
C ASP A 78 -16.32 18.67 12.42
N VAL A 79 -15.69 17.58 12.01
CA VAL A 79 -16.19 16.21 12.25
C VAL A 79 -16.11 15.82 13.73
N LEU A 80 -15.13 16.35 14.47
CA LEU A 80 -14.92 16.03 15.87
C LEU A 80 -15.89 16.80 16.76
N THR A 81 -16.01 18.11 16.54
CA THR A 81 -16.88 18.98 17.35
C THR A 81 -18.33 19.00 16.86
N ARG A 82 -18.61 18.42 15.68
CA ARG A 82 -19.92 18.38 15.02
C ARG A 82 -20.55 19.76 14.77
N LYS A 83 -19.69 20.73 14.48
CA LYS A 83 -20.06 22.14 14.40
C LYS A 83 -19.87 22.67 12.98
N TRP A 84 -20.86 23.40 12.50
CA TRP A 84 -20.77 24.21 11.29
C TRP A 84 -20.25 25.60 11.60
N ILE A 85 -19.37 26.10 10.73
CA ILE A 85 -18.95 27.49 10.68
C ILE A 85 -19.01 28.00 9.24
N ARG A 86 -19.38 29.25 9.04
CA ARG A 86 -19.23 29.92 7.75
C ARG A 86 -17.86 30.55 7.68
N ILE A 87 -17.08 30.12 6.69
CA ILE A 87 -15.72 30.65 6.50
C ILE A 87 -15.75 31.77 5.46
N LYS A 88 -14.92 32.80 5.67
CA LYS A 88 -14.73 33.94 4.77
C LYS A 88 -13.26 34.01 4.35
N PRO A 89 -12.82 33.18 3.39
CA PRO A 89 -11.43 33.17 2.92
C PRO A 89 -11.07 34.51 2.27
N ALA A 90 -9.80 34.91 2.37
CA ALA A 90 -9.31 36.11 1.70
C ALA A 90 -9.12 35.87 0.19
N GLY A 91 -9.21 36.94 -0.61
CA GLY A 91 -9.15 36.86 -2.07
C GLY A 91 -10.53 36.74 -2.73
N ASP A 92 -10.55 36.76 -4.05
CA ASP A 92 -11.80 36.76 -4.82
C ASP A 92 -12.40 35.35 -4.91
N PRO A 93 -13.61 35.12 -4.36
CA PRO A 93 -14.27 33.83 -4.47
C PRO A 93 -14.79 33.60 -5.89
N PRO A 94 -15.06 32.34 -6.28
CA PRO A 94 -15.81 32.06 -7.50
C PRO A 94 -17.19 32.72 -7.43
N SER A 95 -17.74 33.04 -8.61
CA SER A 95 -19.12 33.54 -8.70
C SER A 95 -20.12 32.53 -8.13
N PRO A 96 -21.28 32.99 -7.61
CA PRO A 96 -22.37 32.10 -7.18
C PRO A 96 -22.75 31.08 -8.25
N ARG A 97 -22.81 29.80 -7.87
CA ARG A 97 -22.95 28.70 -8.84
C ARG A 97 -23.50 27.41 -8.24
N ALA A 98 -24.07 26.59 -9.11
CA ALA A 98 -24.52 25.24 -8.84
C ALA A 98 -23.97 24.26 -9.89
N ALA A 99 -24.09 22.96 -9.63
CA ALA A 99 -23.70 21.87 -10.55
C ALA A 99 -22.25 22.00 -11.06
N HIS A 100 -21.36 22.52 -10.22
CA HIS A 100 -19.92 22.51 -10.39
C HIS A 100 -19.34 21.22 -9.80
N ALA A 101 -18.09 20.90 -10.10
CA ALA A 101 -17.37 19.80 -9.47
C ALA A 101 -16.30 20.32 -8.52
N ALA A 102 -15.98 19.52 -7.49
CA ALA A 102 -14.92 19.83 -6.55
C ALA A 102 -14.15 18.57 -6.15
N ALA A 103 -12.84 18.70 -5.96
CA ALA A 103 -11.96 17.61 -5.54
C ALA A 103 -10.96 18.09 -4.50
N ALA A 104 -10.59 17.21 -3.56
CA ALA A 104 -9.55 17.49 -2.59
C ALA A 104 -8.15 17.28 -3.22
N VAL A 105 -7.25 18.22 -3.02
CA VAL A 105 -5.83 18.10 -3.36
C VAL A 105 -5.00 18.40 -2.12
N GLY A 106 -4.64 17.33 -1.40
CA GLY A 106 -4.02 17.44 -0.08
C GLY A 106 -4.96 18.13 0.92
N THR A 107 -4.59 19.34 1.35
CA THR A 107 -5.40 20.16 2.27
C THR A 107 -6.17 21.28 1.56
N MET A 108 -6.17 21.29 0.22
CA MET A 108 -6.84 22.29 -0.60
C MET A 108 -8.07 21.68 -1.27
N VAL A 109 -9.03 22.52 -1.65
CA VAL A 109 -10.17 22.12 -2.49
C VAL A 109 -10.08 22.83 -3.83
N VAL A 110 -10.12 22.08 -4.92
CA VAL A 110 -10.18 22.62 -6.28
C VAL A 110 -11.63 22.58 -6.76
N PHE A 111 -12.13 23.69 -7.31
CA PHE A 111 -13.46 23.84 -7.87
C PHE A 111 -13.39 24.14 -9.35
N GLN A 112 -14.21 23.45 -10.15
CA GLN A 112 -14.22 23.59 -11.60
C GLN A 112 -15.65 23.80 -12.14
N GLY A 113 -15.80 24.79 -13.01
CA GLY A 113 -17.00 25.07 -13.78
C GLY A 113 -18.26 25.32 -12.95
N GLY A 114 -19.42 24.92 -13.49
CA GLY A 114 -20.74 25.13 -12.90
C GLY A 114 -21.62 26.08 -13.71
N ILE A 115 -22.83 26.32 -13.20
CA ILE A 115 -23.81 27.23 -13.79
C ILE A 115 -24.20 28.32 -12.79
N GLY A 116 -24.12 29.58 -13.22
CA GLY A 116 -24.50 30.75 -12.42
C GLY A 116 -25.96 31.17 -12.62
N PRO A 117 -26.41 32.27 -11.98
CA PRO A 117 -27.79 32.77 -12.08
C PRO A 117 -28.22 33.10 -13.50
N ALA A 118 -27.29 33.58 -14.34
CA ALA A 118 -27.53 33.91 -15.73
C ALA A 118 -27.73 32.67 -16.64
N GLY A 119 -27.57 31.45 -16.11
CA GLY A 119 -27.73 30.21 -16.88
C GLY A 119 -26.54 29.87 -17.78
N HIS A 120 -25.44 30.61 -17.70
CA HIS A 120 -24.21 30.32 -18.44
C HIS A 120 -23.28 29.39 -17.66
N SER A 121 -22.69 28.43 -18.38
CA SER A 121 -21.64 27.55 -17.89
C SER A 121 -20.31 28.28 -17.78
N THR A 122 -19.47 27.88 -16.83
CA THR A 122 -18.11 28.43 -16.66
C THR A 122 -17.04 27.35 -16.82
N ASP A 123 -15.81 27.76 -17.14
CA ASP A 123 -14.62 26.90 -17.32
C ASP A 123 -13.49 27.25 -16.34
N ASP A 124 -13.77 28.12 -15.38
CA ASP A 124 -12.84 28.62 -14.40
C ASP A 124 -12.45 27.54 -13.38
N LEU A 125 -11.20 27.64 -12.92
CA LEU A 125 -10.61 26.78 -11.90
C LEU A 125 -10.23 27.63 -10.69
N TYR A 126 -10.76 27.29 -9.53
CA TYR A 126 -10.44 27.97 -8.28
C TYR A 126 -9.90 26.98 -7.26
N VAL A 127 -8.94 27.42 -6.45
CA VAL A 127 -8.46 26.70 -5.28
C VAL A 127 -8.81 27.46 -4.03
N LEU A 128 -9.41 26.74 -3.09
CA LEU A 128 -9.52 27.15 -1.70
C LEU A 128 -8.36 26.52 -0.92
N ASP A 129 -7.40 27.34 -0.53
CA ASP A 129 -6.27 26.94 0.31
C ASP A 129 -6.70 26.95 1.78
N LEU A 130 -6.67 25.76 2.40
CA LEU A 130 -6.97 25.53 3.82
C LEU A 130 -5.74 25.01 4.59
N THR A 131 -4.55 25.10 4.01
CA THR A 131 -3.31 24.58 4.60
C THR A 131 -2.92 25.34 5.88
N ASN A 132 -3.23 26.63 5.94
CA ASN A 132 -2.97 27.52 7.08
C ASN A 132 -4.29 28.07 7.65
N ASP A 133 -4.25 28.64 8.86
CA ASP A 133 -5.44 29.22 9.53
C ASP A 133 -6.04 30.43 8.79
N LYS A 134 -5.27 31.05 7.91
CA LYS A 134 -5.73 32.12 7.02
C LYS A 134 -6.09 31.54 5.66
N PHE A 135 -7.34 31.10 5.53
CA PHE A 135 -7.86 30.51 4.29
C PHE A 135 -7.86 31.53 3.14
N LYS A 136 -7.55 31.07 1.94
CA LYS A 136 -7.44 31.93 0.76
C LYS A 136 -8.04 31.33 -0.50
N TRP A 137 -8.62 32.18 -1.32
CA TRP A 137 -9.02 31.88 -2.68
C TRP A 137 -7.90 32.18 -3.66
N HIS A 138 -7.68 31.25 -4.59
CA HIS A 138 -6.77 31.40 -5.70
C HIS A 138 -7.48 31.05 -7.00
N ARG A 139 -7.55 31.99 -7.94
CA ARG A 139 -7.95 31.68 -9.31
C ARG A 139 -6.76 31.09 -10.06
N LEU A 140 -6.90 29.88 -10.55
CA LEU A 140 -5.87 29.20 -11.33
C LEU A 140 -6.03 29.53 -12.81
N VAL A 141 -4.97 30.06 -13.41
CA VAL A 141 -4.86 30.22 -14.86
C VAL A 141 -4.11 29.01 -15.40
N VAL A 142 -4.78 28.23 -16.25
CA VAL A 142 -4.23 27.05 -16.90
C VAL A 142 -3.88 27.41 -18.34
N GLN A 143 -2.72 26.98 -18.82
CA GLN A 143 -2.27 27.27 -20.19
C GLN A 143 -2.88 26.29 -21.19
N GLY A 144 -3.19 26.79 -22.40
CA GLY A 144 -3.67 25.99 -23.51
C GLY A 144 -5.16 25.65 -23.46
N ALA A 145 -5.58 24.71 -24.31
CA ALA A 145 -6.96 24.25 -24.35
C ALA A 145 -7.30 23.42 -23.11
N GLY A 146 -8.44 23.71 -22.48
CA GLY A 146 -8.97 22.96 -21.36
C GLY A 146 -10.29 22.27 -21.68
N PRO A 147 -10.94 21.70 -20.65
CA PRO A 147 -12.26 21.10 -20.79
C PRO A 147 -13.35 22.11 -21.25
N GLY A 148 -13.08 23.42 -21.19
CA GLY A 148 -14.05 24.44 -21.58
C GLY A 148 -15.26 24.50 -20.63
N PRO A 149 -16.23 25.37 -20.91
CA PRO A 149 -17.26 25.72 -19.95
C PRO A 149 -18.26 24.58 -19.81
N ARG A 150 -18.50 24.11 -18.58
CA ARG A 150 -19.37 22.97 -18.33
C ARG A 150 -20.00 22.94 -16.94
N TYR A 151 -21.17 22.31 -16.84
CA TYR A 151 -21.88 22.04 -15.59
C TYR A 151 -22.40 20.60 -15.58
N GLY A 152 -22.71 20.07 -14.40
CA GLY A 152 -23.14 18.69 -14.21
C GLY A 152 -22.09 17.67 -14.67
N HIS A 153 -20.82 18.07 -14.71
CA HIS A 153 -19.67 17.19 -14.92
C HIS A 153 -19.20 16.65 -13.57
N ALA A 154 -18.25 15.72 -13.61
CA ALA A 154 -17.71 15.08 -12.43
C ALA A 154 -16.18 15.21 -12.45
N MET A 155 -15.57 15.40 -11.29
CA MET A 155 -14.13 15.60 -11.14
C MET A 155 -13.65 15.01 -9.82
N ASP A 156 -12.50 14.33 -9.83
CA ASP A 156 -11.81 13.89 -8.61
C ASP A 156 -10.29 13.78 -8.83
N LEU A 157 -9.53 13.64 -7.74
CA LEU A 157 -8.08 13.47 -7.76
C LEU A 157 -7.69 11.99 -7.86
N VAL A 158 -7.07 11.63 -8.97
CA VAL A 158 -6.62 10.28 -9.27
C VAL A 158 -5.13 10.13 -8.97
N ALA A 159 -4.76 9.02 -8.31
CA ALA A 159 -3.37 8.68 -7.97
C ALA A 159 -2.63 9.80 -7.23
N GLN A 160 -3.37 10.59 -6.43
CA GLN A 160 -2.88 11.75 -5.67
C GLN A 160 -2.15 12.82 -6.51
N ARG A 161 -2.35 12.83 -7.84
CA ARG A 161 -1.60 13.70 -8.76
C ARG A 161 -2.44 14.28 -9.88
N TYR A 162 -3.32 13.47 -10.49
CA TYR A 162 -4.03 13.88 -11.69
C TYR A 162 -5.45 14.30 -11.32
N LEU A 163 -5.75 15.58 -11.49
CA LEU A 163 -7.12 16.05 -11.38
C LEU A 163 -7.85 15.67 -12.67
N VAL A 164 -8.77 14.72 -12.60
CA VAL A 164 -9.45 14.15 -13.77
C VAL A 164 -10.88 14.68 -13.83
N THR A 165 -11.22 15.32 -14.95
CA THR A 165 -12.57 15.83 -15.27
C THR A 165 -13.19 14.98 -16.36
N VAL A 166 -14.43 14.54 -16.15
CA VAL A 166 -15.17 13.73 -17.12
C VAL A 166 -16.61 14.21 -17.28
N SER A 167 -17.16 14.02 -18.47
CA SER A 167 -18.58 14.22 -18.77
C SER A 167 -19.06 15.68 -18.59
N GLY A 168 -20.38 15.91 -18.62
CA GLY A 168 -21.01 17.20 -18.35
C GLY A 168 -21.83 17.76 -19.51
N ASN A 169 -22.20 19.03 -19.40
CA ASN A 169 -22.91 19.76 -20.45
C ASN A 169 -22.32 21.16 -20.59
N ASP A 170 -22.04 21.59 -21.82
CA ASP A 170 -21.46 22.90 -22.13
C ASP A 170 -22.52 24.01 -22.34
N GLY A 171 -23.80 23.69 -22.20
CA GLY A 171 -24.94 24.55 -22.51
C GLY A 171 -25.54 24.28 -23.90
N LYS A 172 -24.85 23.53 -24.76
CA LYS A 172 -25.28 23.14 -26.10
C LYS A 172 -25.38 21.62 -26.26
N ARG A 173 -24.44 20.87 -25.68
CA ARG A 173 -24.23 19.44 -25.89
C ARG A 173 -23.90 18.76 -24.58
N VAL A 174 -24.32 17.50 -24.47
CA VAL A 174 -23.81 16.59 -23.45
C VAL A 174 -22.45 16.03 -23.90
N LEU A 175 -21.49 15.97 -22.99
CA LEU A 175 -20.08 15.67 -23.26
C LEU A 175 -19.72 14.24 -22.83
N TYR A 176 -18.74 13.64 -23.53
CA TYR A 176 -18.17 12.32 -23.24
C TYR A 176 -16.64 12.36 -23.04
N ASP A 177 -16.06 13.56 -23.07
CA ASP A 177 -14.61 13.72 -23.00
C ASP A 177 -14.07 13.55 -21.58
N SER A 178 -12.81 13.17 -21.53
CA SER A 178 -12.02 13.06 -20.30
C SER A 178 -10.79 13.96 -20.42
N TRP A 179 -10.50 14.72 -19.37
CA TRP A 179 -9.35 15.62 -19.29
C TRP A 179 -8.60 15.36 -17.99
N CYS A 180 -7.27 15.46 -18.00
CA CYS A 180 -6.47 15.46 -16.79
C CYS A 180 -5.63 16.72 -16.67
N LEU A 181 -5.41 17.16 -15.44
CA LEU A 181 -4.46 18.19 -15.08
C LEU A 181 -3.45 17.59 -14.10
N ASP A 182 -2.17 17.62 -14.45
CA ASP A 182 -1.11 17.22 -13.54
C ASP A 182 -0.87 18.30 -12.48
N THR A 183 -1.23 18.01 -11.23
CA THR A 183 -1.11 18.96 -10.12
C THR A 183 0.35 19.15 -9.66
N ALA A 184 1.26 18.26 -10.06
CA ALA A 184 2.68 18.32 -9.71
C ALA A 184 3.54 19.08 -10.74
N GLN A 185 3.02 19.34 -11.94
CA GLN A 185 3.78 19.94 -13.03
C GLN A 185 3.34 21.38 -13.33
N LYS A 186 4.30 22.32 -13.30
CA LYS A 186 4.10 23.72 -13.72
C LYS A 186 4.85 23.98 -15.04
N PRO A 187 4.33 24.81 -15.96
CA PRO A 187 3.03 25.47 -15.90
C PRO A 187 1.87 24.47 -15.97
N TYR A 188 0.79 24.76 -15.24
CA TYR A 188 -0.41 23.92 -15.24
C TYR A 188 -1.02 23.90 -16.63
N LYS A 189 -1.25 22.70 -17.17
CA LYS A 189 -1.81 22.47 -18.50
C LYS A 189 -2.78 21.29 -18.49
N TRP A 190 -3.97 21.52 -19.01
CA TRP A 190 -4.93 20.46 -19.26
C TRP A 190 -4.46 19.58 -20.42
N GLN A 191 -4.59 18.28 -20.26
CA GLN A 191 -4.38 17.29 -21.30
C GLN A 191 -5.69 16.54 -21.56
N LYS A 192 -6.12 16.53 -22.82
CA LYS A 192 -7.26 15.70 -23.23
C LYS A 192 -6.82 14.24 -23.21
N LEU A 193 -7.54 13.42 -22.45
CA LEU A 193 -7.32 11.99 -22.43
C LEU A 193 -8.04 11.35 -23.62
N ASN A 194 -7.41 10.34 -24.20
CA ASN A 194 -8.02 9.45 -25.17
C ASN A 194 -7.93 8.00 -24.66
N PRO A 195 -8.63 7.64 -23.57
CA PRO A 195 -8.45 6.33 -22.95
C PRO A 195 -8.88 5.21 -23.89
N GLU A 196 -8.24 4.06 -23.81
CA GLU A 196 -8.65 2.84 -24.51
C GLU A 196 -9.83 2.15 -23.78
N GLY A 197 -10.34 1.05 -24.33
CA GLY A 197 -11.37 0.22 -23.68
C GLY A 197 -12.82 0.71 -23.83
N ASP A 198 -13.67 0.30 -22.88
CA ASP A 198 -15.13 0.48 -22.88
C ASP A 198 -15.52 1.92 -22.53
N ARG A 199 -15.42 2.82 -23.51
CA ARG A 199 -15.66 4.25 -23.27
C ARG A 199 -17.11 4.54 -22.86
N PRO A 200 -17.34 5.33 -21.80
CA PRO A 200 -18.68 5.77 -21.42
C PRO A 200 -19.28 6.68 -22.50
N SER A 201 -20.59 6.52 -22.72
CA SER A 201 -21.36 7.42 -23.57
C SER A 201 -21.45 8.84 -23.00
N ALA A 202 -21.79 9.82 -23.85
CA ALA A 202 -21.98 11.21 -23.43
C ALA A 202 -23.07 11.32 -22.36
N ARG A 203 -22.74 11.93 -21.22
CA ARG A 203 -23.62 12.03 -20.06
C ARG A 203 -23.40 13.29 -19.23
N MET A 204 -24.41 13.65 -18.44
CA MET A 204 -24.32 14.69 -17.43
C MET A 204 -25.02 14.25 -16.13
N TYR A 205 -24.69 14.90 -15.02
CA TYR A 205 -25.16 14.56 -13.68
C TYR A 205 -24.85 13.11 -13.27
N ALA A 206 -23.74 12.59 -13.81
CA ALA A 206 -23.07 11.39 -13.29
C ALA A 206 -22.24 11.77 -12.07
N THR A 207 -21.74 10.77 -11.35
CA THR A 207 -20.80 10.97 -10.23
C THR A 207 -19.50 10.26 -10.51
N VAL A 208 -18.41 10.80 -9.98
CA VAL A 208 -17.14 10.09 -9.90
C VAL A 208 -16.64 10.09 -8.47
N SER A 209 -15.93 9.03 -8.10
CA SER A 209 -15.11 8.99 -6.89
C SER A 209 -13.84 8.22 -7.19
N ALA A 210 -12.72 8.74 -6.72
CA ALA A 210 -11.41 8.12 -6.82
C ALA A 210 -11.10 7.34 -5.53
N ARG A 211 -10.61 6.12 -5.70
CA ARG A 211 -10.04 5.32 -4.62
C ARG A 211 -8.56 5.67 -4.45
N SER A 212 -8.02 5.41 -3.26
CA SER A 212 -6.63 5.76 -2.88
C SER A 212 -5.56 5.16 -3.79
N ASP A 213 -5.89 4.09 -4.51
CA ASP A 213 -5.02 3.39 -5.45
C ASP A 213 -5.08 3.93 -6.89
N GLY A 214 -5.85 4.99 -7.13
CA GLY A 214 -5.94 5.59 -8.46
C GLY A 214 -7.01 4.98 -9.38
N LEU A 215 -7.88 4.11 -8.88
CA LEU A 215 -9.12 3.77 -9.60
C LEU A 215 -10.13 4.92 -9.48
N LEU A 216 -10.56 5.49 -10.61
CA LEU A 216 -11.68 6.43 -10.67
C LEU A 216 -12.92 5.70 -11.18
N VAL A 217 -14.02 5.68 -10.42
CA VAL A 217 -15.27 5.06 -10.89
C VAL A 217 -16.29 6.13 -11.25
N LEU A 218 -16.75 6.13 -12.51
CA LEU A 218 -17.85 6.92 -13.04
C LEU A 218 -19.15 6.12 -12.96
N CYS A 219 -20.20 6.66 -12.35
CA CYS A 219 -21.47 5.96 -12.17
C CYS A 219 -22.66 6.77 -12.71
N GLY A 220 -23.54 6.09 -13.47
CA GLY A 220 -24.83 6.59 -13.94
C GLY A 220 -24.75 7.88 -14.74
N GLY A 221 -25.70 8.79 -14.49
CA GLY A 221 -25.90 10.02 -15.25
C GLY A 221 -27.08 9.92 -16.20
N ARG A 222 -27.26 10.93 -17.04
CA ARG A 222 -28.27 10.93 -18.11
C ARG A 222 -27.68 11.38 -19.43
N ASP A 223 -28.21 10.85 -20.51
CA ASP A 223 -27.86 11.26 -21.87
C ASP A 223 -28.54 12.59 -22.28
N SER A 224 -28.35 12.97 -23.55
CA SER A 224 -28.97 14.17 -24.15
C SER A 224 -30.50 14.09 -24.28
N SER A 225 -31.09 12.89 -24.31
CA SER A 225 -32.54 12.68 -24.31
C SER A 225 -33.15 12.77 -22.91
N GLY A 226 -32.32 12.90 -21.87
CA GLY A 226 -32.73 12.88 -20.47
C GLY A 226 -32.99 11.47 -19.94
N THR A 227 -32.55 10.44 -20.66
CA THR A 227 -32.66 9.04 -20.24
C THR A 227 -31.57 8.74 -19.20
N PRO A 228 -31.93 8.27 -18.00
CA PRO A 228 -30.96 7.86 -16.99
C PRO A 228 -30.19 6.61 -17.44
N LEU A 229 -28.94 6.52 -16.99
CA LEU A 229 -28.03 5.42 -17.30
C LEU A 229 -27.79 4.56 -16.04
N SER A 230 -27.65 3.25 -16.23
CA SER A 230 -27.44 2.24 -15.17
C SER A 230 -26.10 1.54 -15.30
N ASP A 231 -25.12 2.20 -15.89
CA ASP A 231 -23.77 1.70 -16.10
C ASP A 231 -22.80 2.38 -15.12
N ALA A 232 -21.69 1.72 -14.87
CA ALA A 232 -20.56 2.29 -14.16
C ALA A 232 -19.27 1.85 -14.86
N TYR A 233 -18.26 2.71 -14.83
CA TYR A 233 -16.99 2.49 -15.51
C TYR A 233 -15.83 2.84 -14.59
N GLY A 234 -14.81 2.00 -14.55
CA GLY A 234 -13.53 2.29 -13.92
C GLY A 234 -12.56 2.90 -14.93
N LEU A 235 -11.93 4.01 -14.59
CA LEU A 235 -10.81 4.61 -15.30
C LEU A 235 -9.54 4.40 -14.49
N LEU A 236 -8.55 3.78 -15.12
CA LEU A 236 -7.26 3.45 -14.52
C LEU A 236 -6.12 3.99 -15.39
N MET A 237 -5.00 4.33 -14.75
CA MET A 237 -3.76 4.68 -15.44
C MET A 237 -2.72 3.58 -15.24
N HIS A 238 -2.22 3.03 -16.33
CA HIS A 238 -1.17 2.01 -16.36
C HIS A 238 0.21 2.61 -16.02
N THR A 239 1.16 1.76 -15.63
CA THR A 239 2.56 2.15 -15.36
C THR A 239 3.19 2.96 -16.50
N ASN A 240 2.91 2.57 -17.75
CA ASN A 240 3.36 3.23 -18.97
C ASN A 240 2.67 4.58 -19.29
N GLY A 241 1.77 5.05 -18.43
CA GLY A 241 1.07 6.33 -18.55
C GLY A 241 -0.18 6.30 -19.45
N ARG A 242 -0.57 5.13 -19.97
CA ARG A 242 -1.82 4.99 -20.73
C ARG A 242 -3.02 4.94 -19.79
N TRP A 243 -4.14 5.49 -20.25
CA TRP A 243 -5.42 5.48 -19.54
C TRP A 243 -6.37 4.49 -20.21
N GLU A 244 -7.16 3.78 -19.42
CA GLU A 244 -8.11 2.78 -19.93
C GLU A 244 -9.42 2.81 -19.15
N TRP A 245 -10.53 2.77 -19.89
CA TRP A 245 -11.87 2.57 -19.34
C TRP A 245 -12.24 1.09 -19.36
N ASN A 246 -12.80 0.62 -18.25
CA ASN A 246 -13.38 -0.71 -18.12
C ASN A 246 -14.79 -0.62 -17.57
N LEU A 247 -15.71 -1.41 -18.10
CA LEU A 247 -17.05 -1.53 -17.53
C LEU A 247 -16.96 -2.13 -16.11
N ALA A 248 -17.66 -1.54 -15.15
CA ALA A 248 -17.71 -2.07 -13.78
C ALA A 248 -18.41 -3.43 -13.75
N PRO A 249 -17.90 -4.40 -12.97
CA PRO A 249 -18.45 -5.74 -12.90
C PRO A 249 -19.81 -5.79 -12.19
N GLY A 250 -20.53 -6.89 -12.41
CA GLY A 250 -21.82 -7.17 -11.78
C GLY A 250 -23.00 -6.41 -12.41
N VAL A 251 -24.19 -6.61 -11.83
CA VAL A 251 -25.41 -5.92 -12.28
C VAL A 251 -25.50 -4.58 -11.58
N SER A 252 -25.15 -3.52 -12.30
CA SER A 252 -25.27 -2.15 -11.81
C SER A 252 -26.72 -1.82 -11.40
N PRO A 253 -26.90 -0.91 -10.42
CA PRO A 253 -28.20 -0.57 -9.86
C PRO A 253 -29.08 0.15 -10.88
N SER A 254 -30.35 0.36 -10.52
CA SER A 254 -31.33 0.98 -11.40
C SER A 254 -30.84 2.33 -11.99
N PRO A 255 -31.21 2.61 -13.26
CA PRO A 255 -30.74 3.79 -13.98
C PRO A 255 -30.99 5.09 -13.21
N ARG A 256 -29.98 5.96 -13.06
CA ARG A 256 -30.09 7.16 -12.22
C ARG A 256 -29.16 8.30 -12.63
N TYR A 257 -29.56 9.53 -12.32
CA TYR A 257 -28.71 10.73 -12.41
C TYR A 257 -28.94 11.62 -11.17
N GLN A 258 -28.07 12.62 -10.94
CA GLN A 258 -28.15 13.50 -9.76
C GLN A 258 -28.07 12.75 -8.42
N HIS A 259 -27.46 11.58 -8.40
CA HIS A 259 -27.10 10.86 -7.18
C HIS A 259 -25.76 11.40 -6.66
N ALA A 260 -25.32 10.91 -5.50
CA ALA A 260 -23.97 11.13 -4.99
C ALA A 260 -23.25 9.78 -4.87
N ALA A 261 -21.93 9.77 -5.05
CA ALA A 261 -21.12 8.58 -4.86
C ALA A 261 -19.81 8.91 -4.13
N VAL A 262 -19.37 8.02 -3.24
CA VAL A 262 -18.12 8.18 -2.50
C VAL A 262 -17.51 6.83 -2.11
N PHE A 263 -16.19 6.71 -2.20
CA PHE A 263 -15.46 5.55 -1.69
C PHE A 263 -15.30 5.57 -0.17
N VAL A 264 -15.48 4.40 0.44
CA VAL A 264 -15.00 4.04 1.78
C VAL A 264 -14.25 2.72 1.65
N GLY A 265 -12.92 2.77 1.80
CA GLY A 265 -12.07 1.61 1.50
C GLY A 265 -12.25 1.13 0.06
N THR A 266 -12.66 -0.13 -0.12
CA THR A 266 -12.94 -0.74 -1.44
C THR A 266 -14.41 -0.60 -1.88
N ARG A 267 -15.26 0.04 -1.09
CA ARG A 267 -16.70 0.09 -1.34
C ARG A 267 -17.09 1.47 -1.85
N LEU A 268 -17.63 1.53 -3.06
CA LEU A 268 -18.21 2.74 -3.63
C LEU A 268 -19.69 2.80 -3.25
N HIS A 269 -20.03 3.76 -2.40
CA HIS A 269 -21.41 3.97 -1.93
C HIS A 269 -22.11 4.97 -2.85
N VAL A 270 -23.22 4.56 -3.45
CA VAL A 270 -24.05 5.33 -4.38
C VAL A 270 -25.41 5.59 -3.72
N THR A 271 -25.78 6.86 -3.57
CA THR A 271 -26.99 7.25 -2.82
C THR A 271 -27.90 8.21 -3.58
N GLY A 272 -29.20 7.98 -3.45
CA GLY A 272 -30.28 8.75 -4.04
C GLY A 272 -30.23 8.80 -5.57
N GLY A 273 -30.72 9.92 -6.10
CA GLY A 273 -30.82 10.21 -7.52
C GLY A 273 -32.25 10.28 -8.04
N ALA A 274 -32.35 10.55 -9.33
CA ALA A 274 -33.61 10.68 -10.05
C ALA A 274 -33.67 9.74 -11.26
N LEU A 275 -34.90 9.32 -11.57
CA LEU A 275 -35.31 8.61 -12.78
C LEU A 275 -35.75 9.60 -13.86
N ARG A 276 -36.12 9.06 -15.03
CA ARG A 276 -36.64 9.84 -16.15
C ARG A 276 -37.81 10.72 -15.70
N GLY A 277 -37.79 11.99 -16.12
CA GLY A 277 -38.79 12.99 -15.74
C GLY A 277 -38.60 13.62 -14.35
N GLY A 278 -37.45 13.38 -13.69
CA GLY A 278 -37.13 14.02 -12.40
C GLY A 278 -37.74 13.35 -11.17
N ARG A 279 -38.40 12.20 -11.35
CA ARG A 279 -38.94 11.41 -10.23
C ARG A 279 -37.82 10.83 -9.38
N THR A 280 -37.86 11.07 -8.07
CA THR A 280 -36.89 10.52 -7.13
C THR A 280 -36.94 8.99 -7.09
N LEU A 281 -35.79 8.34 -6.89
CA LEU A 281 -35.76 6.90 -6.62
C LEU A 281 -36.43 6.58 -5.28
N GLU A 282 -36.95 5.36 -5.14
CA GLU A 282 -37.71 4.90 -3.97
C GLU A 282 -37.29 3.48 -3.55
N GLY A 283 -37.58 3.15 -2.29
CA GLY A 283 -37.29 1.83 -1.72
C GLY A 283 -35.79 1.51 -1.73
N ASP A 284 -35.46 0.23 -1.82
CA ASP A 284 -34.05 -0.24 -1.76
C ASP A 284 -33.17 0.31 -2.88
N SER A 285 -33.77 0.78 -3.97
CA SER A 285 -33.05 1.36 -5.09
C SER A 285 -32.37 2.69 -4.78
N VAL A 286 -32.72 3.38 -3.69
CA VAL A 286 -32.06 4.65 -3.31
C VAL A 286 -30.63 4.46 -2.82
N THR A 287 -30.20 3.24 -2.49
CA THR A 287 -28.83 2.98 -2.05
C THR A 287 -28.27 1.78 -2.79
N ALA A 288 -27.03 1.90 -3.25
CA ALA A 288 -26.30 0.82 -3.87
C ALA A 288 -24.82 0.94 -3.50
N VAL A 289 -24.14 -0.19 -3.33
CA VAL A 289 -22.72 -0.24 -3.00
C VAL A 289 -22.03 -1.16 -3.99
N LEU A 290 -21.10 -0.62 -4.77
CA LEU A 290 -20.18 -1.45 -5.54
C LEU A 290 -19.02 -1.82 -4.62
N ASP A 291 -18.97 -3.07 -4.18
CA ASP A 291 -17.78 -3.61 -3.56
C ASP A 291 -16.80 -4.04 -4.65
N THR A 292 -15.75 -3.24 -4.81
CA THR A 292 -14.75 -3.45 -5.86
C THR A 292 -13.79 -4.59 -5.55
N ALA A 293 -13.79 -5.16 -4.33
CA ALA A 293 -12.97 -6.32 -3.99
C ALA A 293 -13.53 -7.64 -4.59
N PRO A 294 -14.81 -7.99 -4.41
CA PRO A 294 -15.48 -9.09 -5.11
C PRO A 294 -16.08 -8.68 -6.47
N GLY A 295 -16.12 -7.39 -6.80
CA GLY A 295 -16.71 -6.89 -8.05
C GLY A 295 -18.23 -7.07 -8.12
N VAL A 296 -18.94 -6.85 -7.00
CA VAL A 296 -20.41 -6.99 -6.94
C VAL A 296 -21.11 -5.73 -6.47
N TRP A 297 -22.31 -5.53 -6.99
CA TRP A 297 -23.23 -4.50 -6.52
C TRP A 297 -24.14 -5.05 -5.44
N LEU A 298 -24.30 -4.27 -4.36
CA LEU A 298 -25.06 -4.62 -3.16
C LEU A 298 -26.10 -3.54 -2.89
N ASP A 299 -27.29 -3.92 -2.44
CA ASP A 299 -28.29 -3.04 -1.84
C ASP A 299 -28.53 -3.45 -0.37
N ARG A 300 -29.66 -3.04 0.20
CA ARG A 300 -30.04 -3.44 1.58
C ARG A 300 -30.44 -4.91 1.71
N ASN A 301 -30.81 -5.55 0.61
CA ASN A 301 -31.20 -6.95 0.54
C ASN A 301 -30.04 -7.88 0.14
N GLY A 302 -28.85 -7.33 -0.14
CA GLY A 302 -27.67 -8.08 -0.56
C GLY A 302 -27.32 -7.85 -2.03
N VAL A 303 -26.89 -8.88 -2.75
CA VAL A 303 -26.41 -8.73 -4.13
C VAL A 303 -27.54 -8.32 -5.07
N ILE A 304 -27.29 -7.28 -5.86
CA ILE A 304 -28.18 -6.85 -6.93
C ILE A 304 -28.06 -7.88 -8.07
N THR A 305 -29.13 -8.65 -8.28
CA THR A 305 -29.20 -9.68 -9.34
C THR A 305 -29.93 -9.20 -10.59
N SER A 306 -30.65 -8.09 -10.51
CA SER A 306 -31.38 -7.48 -11.63
C SER A 306 -31.59 -5.99 -11.37
N SER A 307 -31.61 -5.19 -12.44
CA SER A 307 -31.98 -3.77 -12.37
C SER A 307 -33.48 -3.65 -12.06
N ARG A 308 -33.86 -3.57 -10.78
CA ARG A 308 -35.26 -3.43 -10.37
C ARG A 308 -35.75 -2.00 -10.58
N THR A 309 -36.90 -1.83 -11.22
CA THR A 309 -37.45 -0.50 -11.51
C THR A 309 -38.68 -0.10 -10.71
N ASN A 310 -39.28 -0.94 -9.85
CA ASN A 310 -40.30 -0.48 -8.87
C ASN A 310 -40.85 -1.52 -7.87
N LYS A 311 -41.31 -0.94 -6.73
CA LYS A 311 -42.34 -1.33 -5.75
C LYS A 311 -42.32 -2.77 -5.19
N THR A 312 -41.34 -3.07 -4.34
CA THR A 312 -41.62 -3.96 -3.21
C THR A 312 -42.21 -3.11 -2.08
N VAL A 313 -43.40 -3.50 -1.61
CA VAL A 313 -44.01 -2.96 -0.39
C VAL A 313 -43.22 -3.53 0.77
N THR A 314 -42.21 -2.80 1.23
CA THR A 314 -41.49 -3.08 2.47
C THR A 314 -41.87 -2.01 3.49
N GLU A 315 -41.92 -2.41 4.76
CA GLU A 315 -42.23 -1.58 5.93
C GLU A 315 -41.53 -0.21 5.86
N PHE A 316 -42.17 0.83 6.43
CA PHE A 316 -41.68 2.20 6.42
C PHE A 316 -40.26 2.29 7.02
N ASP A 317 -39.24 2.36 6.17
CA ASP A 317 -37.85 2.49 6.58
C ASP A 317 -37.39 3.94 6.51
N ILE A 318 -37.13 4.52 7.68
CA ILE A 318 -36.72 5.91 7.83
C ILE A 318 -35.42 6.20 7.07
N SER A 319 -34.46 5.27 7.03
CA SER A 319 -33.18 5.47 6.31
C SER A 319 -33.41 5.58 4.80
N LEU A 320 -34.28 4.74 4.23
CA LEU A 320 -34.59 4.79 2.79
C LEU A 320 -35.34 6.07 2.43
N GLU A 321 -36.26 6.53 3.30
CA GLU A 321 -36.97 7.79 3.09
C GLU A 321 -36.03 9.00 3.22
N LEU A 322 -35.04 8.96 4.11
CA LEU A 322 -33.99 9.99 4.17
C LEU A 322 -33.19 10.05 2.87
N LEU A 323 -32.92 8.92 2.22
CA LEU A 323 -32.17 8.84 0.96
C LEU A 323 -33.00 9.10 -0.30
N ARG A 324 -34.32 9.30 -0.16
CA ARG A 324 -35.21 9.72 -1.26
C ARG A 324 -34.96 11.19 -1.62
N ARG A 325 -33.78 11.45 -2.18
CA ARG A 325 -33.29 12.77 -2.59
C ARG A 325 -32.39 12.67 -3.81
N GLY A 326 -32.24 13.77 -4.52
CA GLY A 326 -31.21 13.95 -5.55
C GLY A 326 -30.53 15.31 -5.41
N ARG A 327 -29.48 15.54 -6.18
CA ARG A 327 -28.68 16.78 -6.16
C ARG A 327 -28.08 17.09 -4.78
N HIS A 328 -27.91 16.08 -3.93
CA HIS A 328 -27.12 16.16 -2.71
C HIS A 328 -25.64 15.89 -3.03
N ALA A 329 -24.77 16.14 -2.07
CA ALA A 329 -23.36 15.78 -2.15
C ALA A 329 -23.00 14.84 -1.01
N SER A 330 -22.04 13.94 -1.26
CA SER A 330 -21.51 12.99 -0.28
C SER A 330 -20.00 13.11 -0.14
N ALA A 331 -19.50 12.88 1.07
CA ALA A 331 -18.07 12.82 1.37
C ALA A 331 -17.79 11.76 2.44
N SER A 332 -16.58 11.21 2.49
CA SER A 332 -16.18 10.21 3.48
C SER A 332 -15.01 10.69 4.33
N VAL A 333 -15.02 10.32 5.62
CA VAL A 333 -13.92 10.53 6.56
C VAL A 333 -13.75 9.25 7.37
N GLY A 334 -12.65 8.54 7.14
CA GLY A 334 -12.47 7.20 7.67
C GLY A 334 -13.56 6.25 7.15
N THR A 335 -14.26 5.58 8.07
CA THR A 335 -15.38 4.64 7.79
C THR A 335 -16.74 5.33 7.69
N ARG A 336 -16.80 6.65 7.90
CA ARG A 336 -18.06 7.40 7.97
C ARG A 336 -18.36 8.10 6.65
N ILE A 337 -19.62 8.00 6.24
CA ILE A 337 -20.16 8.62 5.04
C ILE A 337 -21.08 9.75 5.48
N TYR A 338 -20.89 10.93 4.90
CA TYR A 338 -21.70 12.11 5.15
C TYR A 338 -22.46 12.50 3.90
N ILE A 339 -23.72 12.86 4.03
CA ILE A 339 -24.55 13.41 2.96
C ILE A 339 -25.16 14.71 3.44
N PHE A 340 -25.04 15.78 2.67
CA PHE A 340 -25.67 17.05 3.02
C PHE A 340 -26.71 17.49 1.99
N GLY A 341 -27.84 17.98 2.48
CA GLY A 341 -28.86 18.68 1.72
C GLY A 341 -29.42 17.87 0.55
N GLY A 342 -29.72 18.55 -0.55
CA GLY A 342 -30.33 17.95 -1.75
C GLY A 342 -31.78 18.40 -1.95
N LEU A 343 -32.47 17.68 -2.82
CA LEU A 343 -33.82 17.97 -3.25
C LEU A 343 -34.69 16.71 -3.17
N ARG A 344 -35.85 16.83 -2.51
CA ARG A 344 -36.90 15.79 -2.48
C ARG A 344 -38.20 16.40 -2.97
N GLY A 345 -38.61 16.01 -4.19
CA GLY A 345 -39.71 16.70 -4.87
C GLY A 345 -39.32 18.16 -5.13
N ASP A 346 -40.10 19.09 -4.58
CA ASP A 346 -39.84 20.54 -4.66
C ASP A 346 -39.24 21.12 -3.36
N ILE A 347 -38.88 20.26 -2.40
CA ILE A 347 -38.37 20.66 -1.08
C ILE A 347 -36.84 20.57 -1.05
N LEU A 348 -36.19 21.72 -0.82
CA LEU A 348 -34.77 21.78 -0.52
C LEU A 348 -34.50 21.29 0.91
N LEU A 349 -33.47 20.46 1.04
CA LEU A 349 -33.08 19.84 2.31
C LEU A 349 -31.84 20.54 2.89
N ASN A 350 -31.75 20.58 4.21
CA ASN A 350 -30.66 21.19 4.99
C ASN A 350 -30.05 20.23 6.04
N ASP A 351 -30.46 18.97 6.05
CA ASP A 351 -30.00 17.97 6.98
C ASP A 351 -28.63 17.41 6.58
N LEU A 352 -27.83 17.07 7.59
CA LEU A 352 -26.60 16.28 7.44
C LEU A 352 -26.93 14.84 7.85
N LEU A 353 -26.80 13.90 6.94
CA LEU A 353 -26.92 12.47 7.22
C LEU A 353 -25.55 11.87 7.46
N ILE A 354 -25.52 10.83 8.28
CA ILE A 354 -24.35 10.01 8.52
C ILE A 354 -24.70 8.53 8.40
N ALA A 355 -23.78 7.77 7.80
CA ALA A 355 -23.71 6.33 7.88
C ALA A 355 -22.30 5.91 8.29
N GLU A 356 -22.19 4.74 8.91
CA GLU A 356 -20.91 4.12 9.23
C GLU A 356 -20.84 2.81 8.45
N ASP A 357 -19.75 2.64 7.72
CA ASP A 357 -19.43 1.41 7.01
C ASP A 357 -18.25 0.77 7.74
N PRO A 358 -18.51 0.04 8.85
CA PRO A 358 -17.44 -0.54 9.64
C PRO A 358 -16.65 -1.55 8.81
N PRO A 359 -15.34 -1.68 9.04
CA PRO A 359 -14.61 -2.82 8.51
C PRO A 359 -15.24 -4.07 9.12
N PHE A 360 -15.46 -5.09 8.27
CA PHE A 360 -16.15 -6.32 8.62
C PHE A 360 -15.70 -6.86 9.99
N GLN A 361 -16.59 -6.93 10.98
CA GLN A 361 -16.35 -7.56 12.28
C GLN A 361 -17.07 -8.91 12.31
N SER A 362 -16.39 -9.98 12.69
CA SER A 362 -17.03 -11.27 12.99
C SER A 362 -17.78 -11.12 14.31
N GLU A 363 -19.11 -11.05 14.28
CA GLU A 363 -19.91 -11.06 15.50
C GLU A 363 -19.72 -12.38 16.25
N VAL A 364 -19.01 -12.32 17.38
CA VAL A 364 -19.25 -13.18 18.53
C VAL A 364 -19.84 -12.28 19.61
N SER A 365 -21.16 -12.11 19.59
CA SER A 365 -21.95 -11.86 20.81
C SER A 365 -23.44 -11.88 20.46
N SER A 366 -24.11 -12.97 20.79
CA SER A 366 -25.56 -13.01 20.89
C SER A 366 -26.01 -11.98 21.93
N PRO A 367 -27.03 -11.14 21.67
CA PRO A 367 -27.57 -10.28 22.70
C PRO A 367 -28.40 -11.11 23.68
N ILE A 368 -27.96 -11.16 24.94
CA ILE A 368 -28.76 -11.61 26.07
C ILE A 368 -29.92 -10.60 26.24
N PRO A 369 -31.19 -11.01 26.20
CA PRO A 369 -32.29 -10.11 26.48
C PRO A 369 -32.33 -9.82 27.99
N VAL A 370 -32.09 -8.57 28.36
CA VAL A 370 -32.30 -8.06 29.71
C VAL A 370 -33.79 -7.77 29.87
N SER A 371 -34.51 -8.59 30.65
CA SER A 371 -35.81 -8.23 31.19
C SER A 371 -35.67 -7.93 32.68
N GLU A 372 -35.80 -6.65 33.05
CA GLU A 372 -36.03 -6.25 34.43
C GLU A 372 -37.48 -6.59 34.83
N LYS A 373 -37.65 -7.32 35.94
CA LYS A 373 -38.79 -7.20 36.87
C LYS A 373 -38.45 -7.80 38.25
N SER A 374 -38.36 -6.87 39.22
CA SER A 374 -38.55 -6.86 40.69
C SER A 374 -38.80 -8.14 41.53
N PRO A 375 -38.46 -8.10 42.85
CA PRO A 375 -38.17 -9.27 43.71
C PRO A 375 -39.36 -9.76 44.55
N ASN A 376 -39.32 -11.01 45.04
CA ASN A 376 -39.76 -11.40 46.39
C ASN A 376 -39.52 -12.89 46.76
N VAL A 377 -38.81 -13.09 47.88
CA VAL A 377 -39.11 -13.97 49.04
C VAL A 377 -39.38 -15.48 48.82
N SER A 378 -38.43 -16.34 49.26
CA SER A 378 -38.54 -17.30 50.38
C SER A 378 -37.67 -18.56 50.22
N SER A 379 -36.94 -18.87 51.29
CA SER A 379 -36.16 -20.08 51.58
C SER A 379 -37.04 -21.17 52.24
N PRO A 380 -36.53 -22.34 52.70
CA PRO A 380 -35.57 -23.32 52.15
C PRO A 380 -36.06 -24.80 52.38
N LYS A 381 -35.12 -25.77 52.27
CA LYS A 381 -35.08 -27.14 52.86
C LYS A 381 -35.40 -28.28 51.85
N HIS A 382 -34.76 -29.46 51.86
CA HIS A 382 -33.99 -30.17 52.89
C HIS A 382 -33.15 -31.29 52.21
N THR A 383 -31.91 -31.51 52.68
CA THR A 383 -31.22 -32.82 52.99
C THR A 383 -31.32 -34.01 52.03
N GLN A 384 -30.29 -34.85 51.81
CA GLN A 384 -29.41 -35.44 52.83
C GLN A 384 -28.24 -36.24 52.22
N SER A 385 -27.11 -36.20 52.95
CA SER A 385 -26.10 -37.26 53.23
C SER A 385 -25.37 -37.93 52.06
N GLY A 386 -24.02 -37.90 51.99
CA GLY A 386 -23.04 -38.39 52.97
C GLY A 386 -22.22 -39.46 52.21
N THR A 387 -20.91 -39.70 52.34
CA THR A 387 -19.89 -39.53 53.37
C THR A 387 -18.55 -39.86 52.68
N SER A 388 -17.48 -39.11 52.93
CA SER A 388 -16.09 -39.52 52.71
C SER A 388 -15.63 -40.47 53.84
N PRO A 389 -14.56 -41.29 53.72
CA PRO A 389 -13.18 -40.78 53.89
C PRO A 389 -12.02 -41.56 53.20
N GLU A 390 -10.90 -40.84 53.06
CA GLU A 390 -9.49 -41.20 53.34
C GLU A 390 -8.73 -42.42 52.74
N SER A 391 -7.48 -42.10 52.36
CA SER A 391 -6.20 -42.77 52.65
C SER A 391 -5.59 -43.81 51.68
N LEU A 392 -4.51 -43.33 51.02
CA LEU A 392 -3.15 -43.89 50.87
C LEU A 392 -2.86 -45.37 51.24
N ASN A 393 -2.45 -46.17 50.25
CA ASN A 393 -1.11 -46.79 50.10
C ASN A 393 -1.15 -47.97 49.11
N GLY A 394 -0.12 -48.12 48.27
CA GLY A 394 0.18 -49.42 47.62
C GLY A 394 0.76 -49.36 46.21
N THR A 395 2.06 -49.12 46.12
CA THR A 395 3.05 -49.77 45.24
C THR A 395 2.58 -50.62 44.05
N SER A 396 3.07 -50.29 42.85
CA SER A 396 3.66 -51.30 41.94
C SER A 396 4.69 -50.66 40.99
N SER A 397 5.89 -51.23 41.06
CA SER A 397 7.02 -51.09 40.15
C SER A 397 6.71 -51.67 38.77
N LEU A 398 7.13 -51.01 37.69
CA LEU A 398 7.64 -51.66 36.48
C LEU A 398 8.65 -50.73 35.80
N ASP A 399 9.84 -51.30 35.65
CA ASP A 399 11.06 -50.81 35.04
C ASP A 399 10.94 -50.81 33.49
N GLY A 400 11.70 -49.96 32.81
CA GLY A 400 11.65 -49.80 31.36
C GLY A 400 12.47 -48.62 30.81
N SER A 401 13.79 -48.70 30.98
CA SER A 401 14.82 -47.87 30.32
C SER A 401 14.60 -47.70 28.80
N LEU A 402 14.67 -46.46 28.30
CA LEU A 402 14.86 -46.13 26.88
C LEU A 402 15.95 -45.06 26.69
N ASP A 403 16.76 -45.30 25.68
CA ASP A 403 18.10 -44.80 25.41
C ASP A 403 18.26 -43.29 25.17
N LYS A 404 19.29 -42.70 25.80
CA LYS A 404 19.86 -41.38 25.49
C LYS A 404 20.96 -41.48 24.42
N ARG A 405 20.63 -41.86 23.18
CA ARG A 405 21.57 -41.76 22.04
C ARG A 405 20.81 -41.42 20.75
N PRO A 406 20.48 -40.14 20.53
CA PRO A 406 20.70 -39.56 19.19
C PRO A 406 21.05 -38.05 19.20
N ILE A 407 21.67 -37.51 20.24
CA ILE A 407 22.01 -36.06 20.31
C ILE A 407 23.53 -35.79 20.14
N GLU A 408 24.39 -36.77 20.43
CA GLU A 408 25.84 -36.58 20.33
C GLU A 408 26.38 -36.71 18.89
N ASN A 409 25.69 -37.45 18.01
CA ASN A 409 26.13 -37.64 16.62
C ASN A 409 25.89 -36.43 15.70
N HIS A 410 25.04 -35.47 16.10
CA HIS A 410 24.79 -34.24 15.32
C HIS A 410 25.74 -33.08 15.68
N LEU A 411 26.46 -33.18 16.81
CA LEU A 411 27.46 -32.19 17.22
C LEU A 411 28.83 -32.43 16.55
N GLU A 412 29.19 -33.67 16.27
CA GLU A 412 30.47 -34.00 15.60
C GLU A 412 30.47 -33.66 14.10
N ALA A 413 29.32 -33.69 13.42
CA ALA A 413 29.21 -33.28 12.01
C ALA A 413 29.38 -31.76 11.82
N SER A 414 28.95 -30.95 12.79
CA SER A 414 29.11 -29.48 12.77
C SER A 414 30.55 -29.05 13.08
N ALA A 415 31.32 -29.86 13.78
CA ALA A 415 32.73 -29.59 14.07
C ALA A 415 33.64 -29.86 12.86
N ALA A 416 33.30 -30.86 12.02
CA ALA A 416 34.05 -31.18 10.81
C ALA A 416 33.86 -30.14 9.68
N GLU A 417 32.68 -29.50 9.60
CA GLU A 417 32.43 -28.41 8.65
C GLU A 417 33.09 -27.08 9.09
N TYR A 418 33.26 -26.87 10.40
CA TYR A 418 33.97 -25.71 10.97
C TYR A 418 35.47 -25.69 10.60
N GLU A 419 36.11 -26.86 10.49
CA GLU A 419 37.52 -26.98 10.13
C GLU A 419 37.78 -26.65 8.64
N ALA A 420 36.78 -26.88 7.77
CA ALA A 420 36.84 -26.52 6.35
C ALA A 420 36.73 -25.00 6.11
N VAL A 421 35.90 -24.30 6.88
CA VAL A 421 35.75 -22.83 6.81
C VAL A 421 37.02 -22.14 7.32
N SER A 422 37.64 -22.62 8.40
CA SER A 422 38.92 -22.08 8.91
C SER A 422 40.08 -22.23 7.92
N GLN A 423 40.11 -23.32 7.14
CA GLN A 423 41.11 -23.58 6.10
C GLN A 423 40.92 -22.65 4.88
N PHE A 424 39.69 -22.34 4.52
CA PHE A 424 39.37 -21.39 3.46
C PHE A 424 39.88 -19.96 3.77
N TRP A 425 39.68 -19.49 5.01
CA TRP A 425 40.14 -18.16 5.46
C TRP A 425 41.67 -18.02 5.57
N LYS A 426 42.40 -19.12 5.74
CA LYS A 426 43.88 -19.10 5.71
C LYS A 426 44.42 -18.96 4.29
N ASN A 427 43.72 -19.48 3.28
CA ASN A 427 44.16 -19.43 1.88
C ASN A 427 43.89 -18.06 1.21
N ALA A 428 42.90 -17.30 1.68
CA ALA A 428 42.62 -15.95 1.18
C ALA A 428 43.68 -14.89 1.59
N ASN A 429 44.54 -15.20 2.56
CA ASN A 429 45.59 -14.28 3.06
C ASN A 429 46.95 -14.42 2.34
N ALA A 430 47.05 -15.25 1.29
CA ALA A 430 48.28 -15.45 0.54
C ALA A 430 48.30 -14.63 -0.77
N VAL A 431 48.28 -13.30 -0.68
CA VAL A 431 48.70 -12.42 -1.77
C VAL A 431 49.63 -11.34 -1.21
N SER A 432 50.87 -11.36 -1.68
CA SER A 432 52.01 -10.58 -1.18
C SER A 432 51.85 -9.05 -1.30
N PRO A 433 52.47 -8.26 -0.39
CA PRO A 433 52.42 -6.81 -0.40
C PRO A 433 53.40 -6.19 -1.41
N ILE A 434 52.97 -5.14 -2.10
CA ILE A 434 53.81 -4.26 -2.93
C ILE A 434 54.30 -3.09 -2.05
N PRO A 435 55.58 -2.67 -2.12
CA PRO A 435 56.14 -1.70 -1.18
C PRO A 435 55.75 -0.26 -1.52
N LEU A 436 55.49 0.52 -0.47
CA LEU A 436 55.40 1.97 -0.47
C LEU A 436 56.81 2.56 -0.58
N ASP A 437 57.02 3.53 -1.48
CA ASP A 437 57.94 4.62 -1.20
C ASP A 437 57.71 5.86 -2.10
N GLU A 438 58.02 7.00 -1.44
CA GLU A 438 58.40 8.33 -1.94
C GLU A 438 57.38 9.49 -1.99
N ILE A 439 57.58 10.38 -1.01
CA ILE A 439 57.18 11.78 -0.90
C ILE A 439 58.13 12.63 -1.77
N PRO A 440 57.65 13.71 -2.40
CA PRO A 440 58.33 14.99 -2.15
C PRO A 440 57.37 16.15 -1.83
N ASN A 441 57.77 16.93 -0.83
CA ASN A 441 57.40 18.33 -0.61
C ASN A 441 57.75 19.17 -1.85
N ASP A 442 56.89 20.10 -2.27
CA ASP A 442 57.21 21.52 -2.11
C ASP A 442 55.96 22.44 -2.26
N THR A 443 56.11 23.58 -1.62
CA THR A 443 55.21 24.71 -1.40
C THR A 443 55.00 25.58 -2.65
N SER A 444 53.79 26.18 -2.79
CA SER A 444 53.58 27.64 -2.79
C SER A 444 52.30 28.14 -3.51
N LYS A 445 51.59 29.02 -2.79
CA LYS A 445 50.90 30.27 -3.20
C LYS A 445 49.71 30.27 -4.18
N SER A 446 48.55 30.56 -3.58
CA SER A 446 47.51 31.53 -3.98
C SER A 446 47.53 32.17 -5.39
N ALA A 447 46.42 32.04 -6.12
CA ALA A 447 45.66 33.17 -6.68
C ALA A 447 44.33 32.67 -7.30
N ALA A 448 43.27 33.42 -7.04
CA ALA A 448 42.06 33.54 -7.87
C ALA A 448 41.92 35.03 -8.22
N PRO A 449 40.98 35.46 -9.09
CA PRO A 449 40.26 34.81 -10.19
C PRO A 449 40.44 35.61 -11.52
N GLU A 450 39.88 35.15 -12.65
CA GLU A 450 39.33 36.05 -13.69
C GLU A 450 38.47 35.30 -14.72
N THR A 451 37.61 36.07 -15.39
CA THR A 451 36.27 35.75 -15.91
C THR A 451 36.14 35.69 -17.44
N SER A 452 35.00 35.17 -17.90
CA SER A 452 34.39 35.16 -19.26
C SER A 452 34.84 34.04 -20.20
N SER A 453 33.98 33.35 -20.96
CA SER A 453 32.80 33.81 -21.71
C SER A 453 31.70 32.74 -21.91
N ASP A 454 30.47 33.22 -22.07
CA ASP A 454 29.22 32.51 -22.43
C ASP A 454 29.29 31.67 -23.71
N GLU A 455 28.70 30.46 -23.68
CA GLU A 455 27.91 29.91 -24.78
C GLU A 455 26.71 29.09 -24.24
N SER A 456 25.54 29.39 -24.80
CA SER A 456 24.22 28.95 -24.37
C SER A 456 23.88 27.53 -24.85
N HIS A 457 23.70 26.59 -23.91
CA HIS A 457 22.99 25.33 -24.15
C HIS A 457 21.72 25.26 -23.31
N ALA A 458 20.60 24.98 -23.97
CA ALA A 458 19.31 24.72 -23.35
C ALA A 458 19.42 23.54 -22.39
N VAL A 459 19.44 23.82 -21.09
CA VAL A 459 19.45 22.80 -20.03
C VAL A 459 18.04 22.24 -19.90
N SER A 460 17.84 21.01 -20.37
CA SER A 460 16.76 20.15 -19.88
C SER A 460 16.98 19.98 -18.37
N VAL A 461 16.12 20.60 -17.56
CA VAL A 461 16.17 20.44 -16.10
C VAL A 461 15.74 19.00 -15.78
N GLU A 462 16.71 18.10 -15.68
CA GLU A 462 16.48 16.76 -15.13
C GLU A 462 16.08 16.89 -13.64
N PRO A 463 15.11 16.11 -13.16
CA PRO A 463 14.66 16.20 -11.77
C PRO A 463 15.75 15.71 -10.81
N ASP A 464 16.13 16.55 -9.85
CA ASP A 464 17.00 16.14 -8.73
C ASP A 464 16.24 15.29 -7.71
N VAL A 465 16.93 14.28 -7.15
CA VAL A 465 16.48 13.46 -6.04
C VAL A 465 16.29 14.34 -4.81
N ARG A 466 15.09 14.28 -4.21
CA ARG A 466 14.75 15.08 -3.02
C ARG A 466 14.10 14.20 -1.98
N LEU A 467 14.59 14.27 -0.76
CA LEU A 467 13.95 13.61 0.37
C LEU A 467 12.87 14.51 0.97
N HIS A 468 11.68 13.97 1.18
CA HIS A 468 10.57 14.71 1.77
C HIS A 468 10.88 15.11 3.23
N SER A 469 10.46 16.31 3.64
CA SER A 469 10.82 16.88 4.96
C SER A 469 10.06 16.30 6.15
N ARG A 470 9.24 15.26 5.94
CA ARG A 470 8.42 14.60 6.97
C ARG A 470 8.35 13.11 6.69
N ALA A 471 8.62 12.32 7.72
CA ALA A 471 8.34 10.90 7.76
C ALA A 471 6.87 10.66 8.17
N VAL A 472 6.24 9.61 7.65
CA VAL A 472 4.86 9.24 8.04
C VAL A 472 4.93 8.12 9.07
N VAL A 473 4.39 8.39 10.26
CA VAL A 473 4.42 7.51 11.44
C VAL A 473 2.99 7.24 11.89
N VAL A 474 2.68 5.97 12.19
CA VAL A 474 1.38 5.56 12.75
C VAL A 474 1.62 4.76 14.03
N ALA A 475 1.04 5.22 15.14
CA ALA A 475 0.92 4.46 16.38
C ALA A 475 -0.44 3.75 16.39
N LYS A 476 -0.47 2.44 16.63
CA LYS A 476 -1.70 1.65 16.62
C LYS A 476 -1.94 1.03 18.00
N GLU A 477 -2.97 1.49 18.70
CA GLU A 477 -3.63 0.74 19.77
C GLU A 477 -4.61 -0.28 19.13
N THR A 478 -4.48 -1.53 19.61
CA THR A 478 -5.40 -2.69 19.58
C THR A 478 -6.31 -2.92 18.37
N VAL A 479 -6.03 -3.99 17.61
CA VAL A 479 -6.67 -4.31 16.32
C VAL A 479 -7.29 -5.71 16.31
N GLY A 480 -8.60 -5.73 16.07
CA GLY A 480 -9.36 -6.90 15.64
C GLY A 480 -9.28 -7.12 14.12
N ASN A 481 -9.30 -8.40 13.77
CA ASN A 481 -9.37 -9.06 12.45
C ASN A 481 -10.27 -8.41 11.38
N LEU A 482 -9.89 -8.54 10.10
CA LEU A 482 -10.64 -9.16 8.96
C LEU A 482 -10.22 -8.58 7.59
N GLY A 483 -9.46 -9.35 6.82
CA GLY A 483 -9.08 -8.98 5.44
C GLY A 483 -8.91 -10.15 4.48
N GLY A 484 -9.80 -11.14 4.55
CA GLY A 484 -9.98 -12.10 3.47
C GLY A 484 -11.16 -11.69 2.59
N LEU A 485 -10.94 -10.97 1.48
CA LEU A 485 -11.91 -10.92 0.36
C LEU A 485 -11.38 -10.34 -0.97
N VAL A 486 -10.11 -10.58 -1.34
CA VAL A 486 -9.61 -10.40 -2.72
C VAL A 486 -9.37 -11.76 -3.36
N ARG A 487 -10.46 -12.52 -3.52
CA ARG A 487 -10.38 -13.83 -4.16
C ARG A 487 -11.68 -14.10 -4.91
N GLN A 488 -11.86 -13.43 -6.05
CA GLN A 488 -12.42 -14.00 -7.27
C GLN A 488 -12.56 -12.94 -8.36
N LEU A 489 -12.16 -13.35 -9.58
CA LEU A 489 -12.38 -12.72 -10.89
C LEU A 489 -11.33 -11.68 -11.33
N SER A 490 -10.10 -12.14 -11.59
CA SER A 490 -9.36 -11.62 -12.75
C SER A 490 -9.91 -12.30 -14.00
N LEU A 491 -10.09 -11.52 -15.06
CA LEU A 491 -10.75 -11.89 -16.31
C LEU A 491 -9.89 -12.84 -17.19
N ASP A 492 -8.82 -13.43 -16.67
CA ASP A 492 -7.91 -14.33 -17.41
C ASP A 492 -8.53 -15.71 -17.69
N GLN A 493 -9.71 -15.99 -17.12
CA GLN A 493 -10.39 -17.27 -17.28
C GLN A 493 -11.35 -17.31 -18.50
N PHE A 494 -11.68 -16.17 -19.12
CA PHE A 494 -12.61 -16.15 -20.26
C PHE A 494 -11.94 -16.37 -21.62
N GLU A 495 -10.69 -15.97 -21.82
CA GLU A 495 -9.99 -16.17 -23.12
C GLU A 495 -9.60 -17.64 -23.37
N ASN A 496 -9.50 -18.46 -22.32
CA ASN A 496 -9.17 -19.88 -22.43
C ASN A 496 -10.40 -20.79 -22.57
N GLU A 497 -11.59 -20.31 -22.23
CA GLU A 497 -12.85 -21.05 -22.43
C GLU A 497 -13.55 -20.68 -23.75
N SER A 498 -13.30 -19.48 -24.31
CA SER A 498 -13.78 -19.11 -25.66
C SER A 498 -13.08 -19.84 -26.81
N ARG A 499 -12.06 -20.68 -26.55
CA ARG A 499 -11.44 -21.58 -27.56
C ARG A 499 -12.00 -23.01 -27.56
N ARG A 500 -13.02 -23.31 -26.76
CA ARG A 500 -13.76 -24.58 -26.85
C ARG A 500 -15.24 -24.31 -27.07
N MET A 501 -15.60 -23.90 -28.28
CA MET A 501 -16.86 -24.25 -28.93
C MET A 501 -16.90 -23.68 -30.36
N ILE A 502 -17.41 -24.50 -31.29
CA ILE A 502 -17.78 -24.25 -32.70
C ILE A 502 -16.75 -24.76 -33.75
N PRO A 503 -17.21 -25.45 -34.81
CA PRO A 503 -16.53 -26.61 -35.38
C PRO A 503 -15.70 -26.33 -36.64
N SER A 504 -14.83 -27.30 -36.92
CA SER A 504 -14.16 -27.62 -38.19
C SER A 504 -14.81 -27.04 -39.46
N ASN A 505 -14.06 -26.25 -40.22
CA ASN A 505 -13.84 -26.48 -41.66
C ASN A 505 -12.75 -25.57 -42.24
N GLY A 506 -11.85 -26.18 -43.04
CA GLY A 506 -11.35 -25.60 -44.29
C GLY A 506 -10.15 -24.65 -44.25
N ASP A 507 -9.01 -25.22 -44.65
CA ASP A 507 -8.02 -24.64 -45.57
C ASP A 507 -6.72 -23.97 -45.06
N GLN A 508 -5.68 -24.40 -45.79
CA GLN A 508 -4.24 -24.33 -45.58
C GLN A 508 -3.64 -22.96 -45.94
N ALA A 509 -2.69 -22.49 -45.13
CA ALA A 509 -1.46 -21.83 -45.61
C ALA A 509 -0.40 -21.70 -44.47
N TYR A 510 0.79 -22.23 -44.71
CA TYR A 510 2.04 -22.05 -43.93
C TYR A 510 2.87 -20.88 -44.51
N PRO A 511 4.04 -20.48 -43.96
CA PRO A 511 4.53 -20.41 -42.56
C PRO A 511 5.25 -19.07 -42.24
N THR A 512 5.66 -18.88 -40.97
CA THR A 512 6.99 -18.40 -40.50
C THR A 512 6.90 -17.49 -39.26
N LYS A 513 7.39 -17.97 -38.11
CA LYS A 513 8.49 -17.35 -37.32
C LYS A 513 8.55 -17.87 -35.88
N LYS A 514 9.80 -18.22 -35.50
CA LYS A 514 10.44 -18.16 -34.18
C LYS A 514 9.77 -18.94 -33.03
N PHE A 515 10.28 -20.15 -32.83
CA PHE A 515 10.17 -20.88 -31.58
C PHE A 515 11.01 -20.19 -30.49
N PHE A 516 10.36 -19.63 -29.47
CA PHE A 516 10.93 -19.56 -28.13
C PHE A 516 10.24 -20.62 -27.29
N ASN A 517 11.04 -21.54 -26.74
CA ASN A 517 10.59 -22.62 -25.86
C ASN A 517 9.92 -22.04 -24.62
N ARG A 518 8.59 -22.05 -24.60
CA ARG A 518 7.79 -21.84 -23.38
C ARG A 518 7.77 -23.15 -22.60
N GLN A 519 8.85 -23.47 -21.88
CA GLN A 519 8.82 -24.51 -20.87
C GLN A 519 8.03 -23.97 -19.68
N LYS A 520 6.85 -24.57 -19.51
CA LYS A 520 5.82 -24.22 -18.53
C LYS A 520 6.28 -24.67 -17.15
N SER A 521 6.36 -23.74 -16.18
CA SER A 521 6.13 -24.09 -14.78
C SER A 521 4.74 -24.75 -14.68
N PRO A 522 4.51 -25.70 -13.74
CA PRO A 522 3.18 -26.22 -13.49
C PRO A 522 2.24 -25.04 -13.18
N GLN A 523 1.21 -24.87 -14.00
CA GLN A 523 0.30 -23.73 -13.95
C GLN A 523 -0.30 -23.57 -12.54
N GLY A 524 0.17 -22.57 -11.78
CA GLY A 524 -0.53 -22.07 -10.58
C GLY A 524 0.15 -22.23 -9.22
N LEU A 525 1.36 -22.79 -9.10
CA LEU A 525 2.04 -22.91 -7.79
C LEU A 525 2.32 -21.55 -7.13
N HIS A 526 2.87 -20.58 -7.87
CA HIS A 526 3.07 -19.21 -7.37
C HIS A 526 1.73 -18.57 -6.97
N LYS A 527 0.64 -18.83 -7.71
CA LYS A 527 -0.71 -18.34 -7.36
C LYS A 527 -1.23 -18.99 -6.07
N LYS A 528 -1.00 -20.29 -5.87
CA LYS A 528 -1.30 -21.00 -4.60
C LYS A 528 -0.58 -20.31 -3.45
N ILE A 529 0.73 -20.07 -3.57
CA ILE A 529 1.55 -19.44 -2.54
C ILE A 529 1.06 -18.02 -2.22
N ILE A 530 0.90 -17.16 -3.24
CA ILE A 530 0.39 -15.80 -3.08
C ILE A 530 -0.94 -15.82 -2.34
N SER A 531 -1.85 -16.69 -2.76
CA SER A 531 -3.19 -16.76 -2.17
C SER A 531 -3.25 -17.32 -0.75
N SER A 532 -2.19 -18.00 -0.30
CA SER A 532 -2.05 -18.52 1.07
C SER A 532 -1.30 -17.56 1.98
N LEU A 533 -0.27 -16.88 1.45
CA LEU A 533 0.67 -16.09 2.23
C LEU A 533 0.43 -14.58 2.14
N LEU A 534 0.01 -14.03 0.99
CA LEU A 534 -0.25 -12.60 0.82
C LEU A 534 -1.58 -12.20 1.48
N MET A 535 -1.59 -12.21 2.82
CA MET A 535 -2.76 -11.93 3.65
C MET A 535 -2.45 -10.79 4.65
N PRO A 536 -2.20 -9.55 4.19
CA PRO A 536 -1.66 -8.47 5.04
C PRO A 536 -2.46 -8.19 6.32
N ARG A 537 -3.79 -8.40 6.25
CA ARG A 537 -4.75 -8.09 7.33
C ARG A 537 -5.14 -9.27 8.21
N SER A 538 -4.79 -10.48 7.82
CA SER A 538 -5.34 -11.70 8.46
C SER A 538 -4.35 -12.85 8.55
N TRP A 539 -3.09 -12.64 8.16
CA TRP A 539 -2.07 -13.64 8.35
C TRP A 539 -1.88 -13.93 9.85
N LYS A 540 -1.78 -15.21 10.18
CA LYS A 540 -1.47 -15.71 11.51
C LYS A 540 -0.46 -16.84 11.37
N ALA A 541 0.47 -16.92 12.32
CA ALA A 541 1.45 -18.00 12.36
C ALA A 541 0.75 -19.38 12.46
N PRO A 542 1.15 -20.40 11.69
CA PRO A 542 0.61 -21.74 11.79
C PRO A 542 0.90 -22.35 13.17
N THR A 543 -0.13 -22.91 13.83
CA THR A 543 0.02 -23.51 15.18
C THR A 543 0.89 -24.76 15.20
N ASN A 544 0.88 -25.56 14.14
CA ASN A 544 1.67 -26.79 14.05
C ASN A 544 3.08 -26.57 13.49
N ARG A 545 3.45 -25.32 13.18
CA ARG A 545 4.70 -24.88 12.53
C ARG A 545 5.07 -25.58 11.22
N ARG A 546 4.44 -26.66 10.79
CA ARG A 546 4.74 -27.32 9.50
C ARG A 546 4.58 -26.35 8.35
N PHE A 547 5.53 -26.38 7.41
CA PHE A 547 5.43 -25.60 6.20
C PHE A 547 4.48 -26.28 5.20
N PHE A 548 3.67 -25.50 4.48
CA PHE A 548 2.57 -26.03 3.67
C PHE A 548 2.98 -26.50 2.26
N LEU A 549 4.22 -26.20 1.86
CA LEU A 549 4.82 -26.73 0.63
C LEU A 549 5.69 -27.94 0.97
N ASP A 550 5.66 -28.94 0.10
CA ASP A 550 6.65 -30.02 0.15
C ASP A 550 7.98 -29.60 -0.53
N SER A 551 9.00 -30.45 -0.39
CA SER A 551 10.32 -30.22 -0.99
C SER A 551 10.23 -30.07 -2.51
N TYR A 552 9.43 -30.87 -3.19
CA TYR A 552 9.26 -30.79 -4.65
C TYR A 552 8.66 -29.44 -5.09
N GLU A 553 7.60 -28.96 -4.42
CA GLU A 553 7.00 -27.65 -4.66
C GLU A 553 8.00 -26.51 -4.43
N VAL A 554 8.83 -26.58 -3.38
CA VAL A 554 9.93 -25.62 -3.17
C VAL A 554 10.92 -25.67 -4.34
N GLY A 555 11.24 -26.87 -4.82
CA GLY A 555 12.04 -27.14 -6.01
C GLY A 555 11.58 -26.38 -7.25
N GLU A 556 10.31 -26.59 -7.60
CA GLU A 556 9.65 -26.00 -8.76
C GLU A 556 9.57 -24.48 -8.65
N LEU A 557 9.25 -23.95 -7.46
CA LEU A 557 9.23 -22.51 -7.20
C LEU A 557 10.61 -21.90 -7.45
N CYS A 558 11.66 -22.49 -6.88
CA CYS A 558 13.02 -22.01 -7.06
C CYS A 558 13.46 -22.10 -8.52
N TYR A 559 13.17 -23.20 -9.21
CA TYR A 559 13.50 -23.35 -10.62
C TYR A 559 12.83 -22.26 -11.48
N ALA A 560 11.55 -21.99 -11.28
CA ALA A 560 10.82 -20.97 -12.02
C ALA A 560 11.38 -19.55 -11.79
N ALA A 561 11.70 -19.20 -10.54
CA ALA A 561 12.28 -17.89 -10.22
C ALA A 561 13.73 -17.74 -10.73
N GLU A 562 14.53 -18.80 -10.66
CA GLU A 562 15.89 -18.85 -11.19
C GLU A 562 15.94 -18.54 -12.70
N GLN A 563 14.99 -19.08 -13.48
CA GLN A 563 14.91 -18.78 -14.92
C GLN A 563 14.70 -17.28 -15.20
N ILE A 564 14.03 -16.57 -14.29
CA ILE A 564 13.82 -15.12 -14.40
C ILE A 564 15.11 -14.40 -14.02
N PHE A 565 15.69 -14.69 -12.85
CA PHE A 565 16.90 -14.01 -12.37
C PHE A 565 18.11 -14.16 -13.31
N MET A 566 18.25 -15.31 -13.96
CA MET A 566 19.33 -15.56 -14.94
C MET A 566 19.18 -14.73 -16.22
N GLN A 567 17.98 -14.23 -16.54
CA GLN A 567 17.74 -13.35 -17.68
C GLN A 567 17.88 -11.86 -17.34
N GLU A 568 17.67 -11.52 -16.06
CA GLU A 568 17.87 -10.16 -15.57
C GLU A 568 19.36 -9.80 -15.57
N PRO A 569 19.73 -8.52 -15.68
CA PRO A 569 21.13 -8.08 -15.52
C PRO A 569 21.57 -8.15 -14.05
N THR A 570 22.89 -8.24 -13.80
CA THR A 570 23.45 -8.23 -12.45
C THR A 570 23.16 -6.91 -11.70
N VAL A 571 23.09 -5.79 -12.43
CA VAL A 571 22.57 -4.51 -11.93
C VAL A 571 21.24 -4.20 -12.63
N LEU A 572 20.14 -4.30 -11.89
CA LEU A 572 18.79 -4.05 -12.41
C LEU A 572 18.64 -2.59 -12.85
N GLN A 573 17.88 -2.34 -13.91
CA GLN A 573 17.62 -1.00 -14.43
C GLN A 573 16.14 -0.66 -14.21
N LEU A 574 15.84 0.14 -13.19
CA LEU A 574 14.49 0.34 -12.66
C LEU A 574 14.01 1.79 -12.84
N LYS A 575 12.69 2.00 -12.74
CA LYS A 575 12.05 3.31 -12.91
C LYS A 575 11.21 3.67 -11.69
N ALA A 576 10.96 4.96 -11.52
CA ALA A 576 10.02 5.44 -10.52
C ALA A 576 8.59 5.49 -11.10
N PRO A 577 7.54 5.22 -10.30
CA PRO A 577 7.57 5.10 -8.85
C PRO A 577 7.85 3.67 -8.35
N ILE A 578 8.56 3.56 -7.24
CA ILE A 578 8.99 2.27 -6.67
C ILE A 578 9.04 2.33 -5.15
N LYS A 579 8.68 1.24 -4.47
CA LYS A 579 8.87 1.04 -3.03
C LYS A 579 10.12 0.24 -2.79
N VAL A 580 10.99 0.71 -1.91
CA VAL A 580 12.21 0.02 -1.52
C VAL A 580 12.05 -0.50 -0.10
N PHE A 581 12.35 -1.79 0.10
CA PHE A 581 12.31 -2.52 1.37
C PHE A 581 13.74 -2.95 1.74
N GLY A 582 14.13 -2.72 2.99
CA GLY A 582 15.37 -3.24 3.56
C GLY A 582 15.20 -4.66 4.11
N ASP A 583 16.00 -4.99 5.11
CA ASP A 583 16.06 -6.33 5.72
C ASP A 583 14.70 -6.76 6.30
N LEU A 584 14.37 -8.03 6.10
CA LEU A 584 13.12 -8.65 6.58
C LEU A 584 13.38 -9.77 7.59
N HIS A 585 14.46 -10.54 7.41
CA HIS A 585 14.93 -11.55 8.37
C HIS A 585 13.82 -12.45 8.91
N GLY A 586 13.01 -13.05 8.04
CA GLY A 586 11.93 -13.95 8.44
C GLY A 586 10.87 -13.32 9.37
N GLN A 587 10.82 -11.99 9.54
CA GLN A 587 9.78 -11.28 10.28
C GLN A 587 8.54 -11.07 9.38
N PHE A 588 7.95 -12.18 8.95
CA PHE A 588 6.84 -12.19 8.00
C PHE A 588 5.63 -11.34 8.46
N GLY A 589 5.37 -11.30 9.77
CA GLY A 589 4.32 -10.43 10.33
C GLY A 589 4.55 -8.95 10.05
N ASP A 590 5.81 -8.47 10.09
CA ASP A 590 6.14 -7.09 9.76
C ASP A 590 6.02 -6.80 8.27
N LEU A 591 6.40 -7.75 7.42
CA LEU A 591 6.15 -7.65 5.98
C LEU A 591 4.64 -7.50 5.68
N MET A 592 3.81 -8.30 6.33
CA MET A 592 2.34 -8.19 6.22
C MET A 592 1.82 -6.86 6.72
N ARG A 593 2.35 -6.33 7.82
CA ARG A 593 1.98 -5.00 8.35
C ARG A 593 2.38 -3.88 7.40
N LEU A 594 3.58 -3.92 6.83
CA LEU A 594 4.03 -2.96 5.82
C LEU A 594 3.13 -2.99 4.58
N PHE A 595 2.75 -4.19 4.13
CA PHE A 595 1.82 -4.41 3.02
C PHE A 595 0.40 -3.92 3.31
N ASP A 596 -0.11 -4.08 4.53
CA ASP A 596 -1.45 -3.60 4.90
C ASP A 596 -1.51 -2.07 4.94
N GLU A 597 -0.52 -1.45 5.59
CA GLU A 597 -0.51 -0.01 5.83
C GLU A 597 -0.10 0.79 4.59
N TYR A 598 0.83 0.26 3.79
CA TYR A 598 1.44 1.01 2.69
C TYR A 598 1.17 0.43 1.30
N GLY A 599 0.27 -0.55 1.18
CA GLY A 599 -0.08 -1.20 -0.08
C GLY A 599 0.79 -2.42 -0.37
N PHE A 600 0.22 -3.38 -1.10
CA PHE A 600 0.78 -4.71 -1.30
C PHE A 600 0.77 -5.14 -2.77
N PRO A 601 1.68 -6.05 -3.19
CA PRO A 601 1.89 -6.40 -4.59
C PRO A 601 0.79 -7.34 -5.12
N SER A 602 -0.40 -6.79 -5.32
CA SER A 602 -1.52 -7.45 -6.01
C SER A 602 -2.31 -6.45 -6.84
N THR A 603 -3.14 -6.95 -7.75
CA THR A 603 -4.07 -6.11 -8.54
C THR A 603 -5.08 -5.35 -7.70
N ALA A 604 -5.38 -5.79 -6.48
CA ALA A 604 -6.21 -5.06 -5.52
C ALA A 604 -5.41 -4.17 -4.56
N GLY A 605 -4.10 -4.34 -4.51
CA GLY A 605 -3.17 -3.44 -3.86
C GLY A 605 -2.75 -2.36 -4.83
N ASP A 606 -1.47 -2.26 -5.15
CA ASP A 606 -0.94 -1.18 -5.99
C ASP A 606 0.10 -1.60 -7.03
N ILE A 607 0.25 -2.91 -7.27
CA ILE A 607 1.23 -3.44 -8.24
C ILE A 607 1.04 -2.89 -9.66
N THR A 608 -0.15 -2.37 -9.98
CA THR A 608 -0.48 -1.82 -11.30
C THR A 608 0.13 -0.46 -11.59
N TYR A 609 0.66 0.24 -10.58
CA TYR A 609 1.24 1.57 -10.76
C TYR A 609 2.51 1.87 -9.94
N ILE A 610 2.93 0.98 -9.03
CA ILE A 610 4.18 1.12 -8.27
C ILE A 610 4.95 -0.21 -8.22
N ASP A 611 6.25 -0.14 -8.49
CA ASP A 611 7.14 -1.29 -8.43
C ASP A 611 7.61 -1.55 -6.99
N TYR A 612 8.18 -2.72 -6.75
CA TYR A 612 8.68 -3.19 -5.46
C TYR A 612 10.12 -3.66 -5.60
N LEU A 613 11.03 -3.10 -4.81
CA LEU A 613 12.43 -3.51 -4.71
C LEU A 613 12.74 -3.93 -3.28
N PHE A 614 13.26 -5.14 -3.11
CA PHE A 614 13.74 -5.63 -1.82
C PHE A 614 15.26 -5.78 -1.85
N LEU A 615 15.92 -5.29 -0.80
CA LEU A 615 17.37 -5.09 -0.77
C LEU A 615 18.20 -6.28 -0.28
N GLY A 616 17.57 -7.40 0.10
CA GLY A 616 18.25 -8.57 0.62
C GLY A 616 17.86 -8.90 2.05
N ASP A 617 18.51 -9.91 2.63
CA ASP A 617 18.32 -10.41 4.00
C ASP A 617 16.85 -10.77 4.27
N TYR A 618 16.37 -11.71 3.46
CA TYR A 618 15.01 -12.25 3.53
C TYR A 618 14.86 -13.29 4.64
N VAL A 619 15.91 -14.06 4.88
CA VAL A 619 15.94 -15.24 5.77
C VAL A 619 16.77 -14.98 7.03
N ASP A 620 16.78 -15.98 7.92
CA ASP A 620 17.46 -15.99 9.22
C ASP A 620 16.86 -15.04 10.26
N ARG A 621 17.27 -15.22 11.53
CA ARG A 621 16.99 -14.35 12.71
C ARG A 621 15.53 -14.29 13.17
N GLY A 622 14.57 -14.28 12.26
CA GLY A 622 13.14 -14.42 12.53
C GLY A 622 12.63 -15.84 12.32
N GLN A 623 11.36 -16.05 12.65
CA GLN A 623 10.78 -17.39 12.77
C GLN A 623 10.08 -17.91 11.50
N HIS A 624 9.93 -17.07 10.47
CA HIS A 624 9.11 -17.33 9.28
C HIS A 624 9.88 -17.00 8.00
N SER A 625 11.13 -17.47 7.89
CA SER A 625 11.97 -17.26 6.71
C SER A 625 11.38 -17.98 5.51
N LEU A 626 10.84 -19.20 5.69
CA LEU A 626 10.21 -19.98 4.62
C LEU A 626 9.03 -19.22 3.99
N GLU A 627 8.12 -18.66 4.79
CA GLU A 627 7.02 -17.84 4.27
C GLU A 627 7.52 -16.58 3.56
N THR A 628 8.53 -15.93 4.14
CA THR A 628 9.09 -14.68 3.59
C THR A 628 9.66 -14.92 2.20
N ILE A 629 10.62 -15.84 2.06
CA ILE A 629 11.27 -16.05 0.77
C ILE A 629 10.32 -16.67 -0.26
N THR A 630 9.46 -17.62 0.14
CA THR A 630 8.54 -18.25 -0.83
C THR A 630 7.49 -17.29 -1.36
N LEU A 631 6.97 -16.37 -0.52
CA LEU A 631 6.08 -15.32 -0.97
C LEU A 631 6.79 -14.38 -1.96
N LEU A 632 8.00 -13.92 -1.65
CA LEU A 632 8.76 -13.02 -2.51
C LEU A 632 9.08 -13.66 -3.87
N LEU A 633 9.48 -14.93 -3.89
CA LEU A 633 9.71 -15.68 -5.14
C LEU A 633 8.42 -15.87 -5.93
N ALA A 634 7.31 -16.19 -5.27
CA ALA A 634 6.01 -16.33 -5.95
C ALA A 634 5.54 -15.00 -6.57
N LEU A 635 5.73 -13.89 -5.85
CA LEU A 635 5.46 -12.54 -6.37
C LEU A 635 6.37 -12.18 -7.54
N LYS A 636 7.66 -12.55 -7.49
CA LYS A 636 8.59 -12.37 -8.60
C LYS A 636 8.15 -13.14 -9.85
N ILE A 637 7.62 -14.34 -9.69
CA ILE A 637 7.12 -15.15 -10.80
C ILE A 637 5.83 -14.57 -11.40
N GLU A 638 4.90 -14.09 -10.55
CA GLU A 638 3.63 -13.50 -11.03
C GLU A 638 3.84 -12.12 -11.66
N TYR A 639 4.73 -11.30 -11.10
CA TYR A 639 4.97 -9.92 -11.50
C TYR A 639 6.48 -9.65 -11.76
N PRO A 640 7.09 -10.31 -12.75
CA PRO A 640 8.54 -10.27 -12.98
C PRO A 640 9.08 -8.87 -13.30
N GLU A 641 8.25 -8.01 -13.91
CA GLU A 641 8.61 -6.65 -14.29
C GLU A 641 8.35 -5.60 -13.20
N ASN A 642 7.66 -5.97 -12.10
CA ASN A 642 7.26 -5.04 -11.04
C ASN A 642 7.79 -5.41 -9.65
N VAL A 643 8.22 -6.66 -9.45
CA VAL A 643 8.82 -7.13 -8.20
C VAL A 643 10.28 -7.48 -8.46
N HIS A 644 11.18 -6.85 -7.71
CA HIS A 644 12.62 -6.94 -7.87
C HIS A 644 13.26 -7.33 -6.54
N LEU A 645 14.13 -8.34 -6.58
CA LEU A 645 14.86 -8.85 -5.43
C LEU A 645 16.34 -8.75 -5.74
N ILE A 646 17.13 -8.13 -4.87
CA ILE A 646 18.59 -8.19 -4.93
C ILE A 646 19.14 -9.04 -3.77
N ARG A 647 20.38 -9.47 -3.86
CA ARG A 647 20.99 -10.38 -2.89
C ARG A 647 21.45 -9.65 -1.62
N GLY A 648 21.13 -10.19 -0.45
CA GLY A 648 21.74 -9.83 0.83
C GLY A 648 22.84 -10.80 1.26
N ASN A 649 23.48 -10.54 2.40
CA ASN A 649 24.55 -11.40 2.90
C ASN A 649 24.02 -12.69 3.54
N HIS A 650 22.76 -12.71 3.99
CA HIS A 650 22.10 -13.91 4.51
C HIS A 650 21.62 -14.87 3.41
N GLU A 651 21.57 -14.43 2.16
CA GLU A 651 21.37 -15.29 0.99
C GLU A 651 22.68 -16.01 0.58
N ALA A 652 23.43 -16.52 1.56
CA ALA A 652 24.65 -17.31 1.43
C ALA A 652 24.61 -18.55 2.35
N ALA A 653 25.02 -19.70 1.82
CA ALA A 653 24.80 -21.00 2.48
C ALA A 653 25.53 -21.12 3.83
N ASP A 654 26.77 -20.63 3.91
CA ASP A 654 27.56 -20.57 5.13
C ASP A 654 26.90 -19.70 6.20
N ILE A 655 26.28 -18.59 5.82
CA ILE A 655 25.59 -17.68 6.73
C ILE A 655 24.26 -18.27 7.20
N ASN A 656 23.40 -18.67 6.28
CA ASN A 656 22.05 -19.14 6.63
C ASN A 656 21.99 -20.57 7.17
N ALA A 657 23.10 -21.32 7.08
CA ALA A 657 23.32 -22.51 7.90
C ALA A 657 23.46 -22.18 9.40
N LEU A 658 24.01 -21.00 9.71
CA LEU A 658 24.40 -20.59 11.06
C LEU A 658 23.35 -19.72 11.76
N PHE A 659 22.55 -18.94 11.04
CA PHE A 659 21.67 -17.93 11.63
C PHE A 659 20.17 -18.25 11.60
N GLY A 660 19.80 -19.48 11.23
CA GLY A 660 18.49 -20.06 11.53
C GLY A 660 17.79 -20.73 10.35
N PHE A 661 18.04 -20.34 9.11
CA PHE A 661 17.24 -20.80 7.96
C PHE A 661 17.36 -22.30 7.71
N ARG A 662 18.57 -22.88 7.81
CA ARG A 662 18.76 -24.33 7.68
C ARG A 662 18.00 -25.10 8.76
N LEU A 663 18.06 -24.61 10.00
CA LEU A 663 17.34 -25.20 11.13
C LEU A 663 15.83 -25.09 10.92
N GLU A 664 15.33 -23.93 10.45
CA GLU A 664 13.92 -23.73 10.11
C GLU A 664 13.46 -24.72 9.03
N CYS A 665 14.25 -24.92 7.97
CA CYS A 665 13.91 -25.89 6.93
C CYS A 665 13.82 -27.32 7.48
N ILE A 666 14.79 -27.75 8.29
CA ILE A 666 14.82 -29.08 8.92
C ILE A 666 13.64 -29.28 9.87
N GLU A 667 13.38 -28.31 10.74
CA GLU A 667 12.29 -28.38 11.73
C GLU A 667 10.92 -28.46 11.06
N ARG A 668 10.69 -27.63 10.05
CA ARG A 668 9.34 -27.40 9.49
C ARG A 668 8.99 -28.30 8.31
N MET A 669 9.99 -28.88 7.64
CA MET A 669 9.81 -29.79 6.49
C MET A 669 10.32 -31.21 6.74
N GLY A 670 11.00 -31.47 7.86
CA GLY A 670 11.68 -32.72 8.15
C GLY A 670 13.14 -32.72 7.69
N GLU A 671 13.97 -33.60 8.23
CA GLU A 671 15.42 -33.56 8.03
C GLU A 671 15.85 -33.65 6.55
N ASN A 672 15.43 -34.71 5.86
CA ASN A 672 15.82 -34.93 4.47
C ASN A 672 15.24 -33.85 3.53
N ASP A 673 13.94 -33.60 3.63
CA ASP A 673 13.23 -32.63 2.79
C ASP A 673 13.67 -31.19 3.09
N GLY A 674 13.95 -30.87 4.35
CA GLY A 674 14.44 -29.58 4.81
C GLY A 674 15.86 -29.29 4.35
N ILE A 675 16.78 -30.25 4.47
CA ILE A 675 18.15 -30.12 3.93
C ILE A 675 18.10 -29.92 2.41
N TRP A 676 17.25 -30.69 1.72
CA TRP A 676 17.06 -30.56 0.29
C TRP A 676 16.52 -29.18 -0.11
N ALA A 677 15.47 -28.70 0.57
CA ALA A 677 14.87 -27.39 0.32
C ALA A 677 15.87 -26.26 0.59
N TRP A 678 16.60 -26.33 1.71
CA TRP A 678 17.67 -25.38 2.05
C TRP A 678 18.78 -25.33 0.98
N THR A 679 19.22 -26.50 0.50
CA THR A 679 20.21 -26.60 -0.59
C THR A 679 19.67 -25.93 -1.86
N ARG A 680 18.40 -26.17 -2.18
CA ARG A 680 17.76 -25.62 -3.36
C ARG A 680 17.62 -24.10 -3.31
N PHE A 681 17.22 -23.53 -2.16
CA PHE A 681 17.18 -22.08 -1.97
C PHE A 681 18.56 -21.46 -2.16
N ASN A 682 19.61 -22.04 -1.60
CA ASN A 682 20.97 -21.52 -1.73
C ASN A 682 21.49 -21.55 -3.17
N GLN A 683 21.14 -22.58 -3.96
CA GLN A 683 21.43 -22.59 -5.40
C GLN A 683 20.74 -21.41 -6.12
N LEU A 684 19.47 -21.13 -5.79
CA LEU A 684 18.75 -19.97 -6.33
C LEU A 684 19.39 -18.65 -5.88
N PHE A 685 19.78 -18.52 -4.61
CA PHE A 685 20.36 -17.29 -4.07
C PHE A 685 21.63 -16.86 -4.81
N ASN A 686 22.41 -17.82 -5.30
CA ASN A 686 23.58 -17.54 -6.13
C ASN A 686 23.23 -16.83 -7.46
N THR A 687 21.99 -16.94 -7.92
CA THR A 687 21.50 -16.29 -9.15
C THR A 687 20.88 -14.92 -8.94
N LEU A 688 20.68 -14.46 -7.70
CA LEU A 688 20.04 -13.17 -7.44
C LEU A 688 20.85 -11.99 -8.01
N PRO A 689 20.20 -10.98 -8.60
CA PRO A 689 20.85 -9.70 -8.95
C PRO A 689 21.55 -9.08 -7.72
N LEU A 690 22.60 -8.30 -7.94
CA LEU A 690 23.46 -7.81 -6.86
C LEU A 690 23.23 -6.33 -6.52
N ALA A 691 22.67 -5.55 -7.44
CA ALA A 691 22.32 -4.16 -7.21
C ALA A 691 21.16 -3.75 -8.14
N ALA A 692 20.58 -2.57 -7.89
CA ALA A 692 19.59 -1.96 -8.77
C ALA A 692 19.87 -0.47 -8.97
N LEU A 693 19.54 0.07 -10.13
CA LEU A 693 19.75 1.45 -10.51
C LEU A 693 18.40 2.07 -10.91
N ILE A 694 17.88 2.96 -10.06
CA ILE A 694 16.59 3.64 -10.28
C ILE A 694 16.84 4.97 -11.00
N GLU A 695 16.19 5.14 -12.16
CA GLU A 695 16.27 6.32 -13.03
C GLU A 695 17.71 6.78 -13.35
N LYS A 696 18.70 5.86 -13.29
CA LYS A 696 20.14 6.16 -13.43
C LYS A 696 20.69 7.21 -12.46
N LYS A 697 19.98 7.50 -11.37
CA LYS A 697 20.36 8.51 -10.36
C LYS A 697 20.56 7.91 -8.97
N ILE A 698 19.87 6.81 -8.65
CA ILE A 698 19.90 6.18 -7.33
C ILE A 698 20.38 4.75 -7.49
N ILE A 699 21.48 4.39 -6.85
CA ILE A 699 21.92 2.99 -6.78
C ILE A 699 21.44 2.36 -5.47
N CYS A 700 20.94 1.14 -5.56
CA CYS A 700 20.45 0.32 -4.47
C CYS A 700 21.32 -0.93 -4.34
N MET A 701 21.78 -1.22 -3.13
CA MET A 701 22.61 -2.38 -2.80
C MET A 701 22.34 -2.86 -1.38
N HIS A 702 22.75 -4.06 -0.99
CA HIS A 702 22.55 -4.53 0.38
C HIS A 702 23.58 -3.92 1.35
N GLY A 703 24.84 -4.27 1.12
CA GLY A 703 26.06 -3.84 1.79
C GLY A 703 26.38 -2.37 1.48
N GLY A 704 27.50 -2.17 0.80
CA GLY A 704 27.94 -0.84 0.41
C GLY A 704 29.03 -0.89 -0.64
N ILE A 705 29.75 0.22 -0.80
CA ILE A 705 30.81 0.32 -1.81
C ILE A 705 32.16 -0.23 -1.32
N GLY A 706 32.35 -0.33 0.00
CA GLY A 706 33.56 -0.84 0.63
C GLY A 706 34.86 -0.29 0.05
N ARG A 707 35.87 -1.15 -0.11
CA ARG A 707 37.20 -0.76 -0.61
C ARG A 707 37.32 -0.90 -2.14
N SER A 708 36.60 -1.84 -2.72
CA SER A 708 36.86 -2.36 -4.08
C SER A 708 36.01 -1.69 -5.15
N ILE A 709 34.87 -1.10 -4.76
CA ILE A 709 33.83 -0.64 -5.70
C ILE A 709 33.97 0.86 -5.94
N ASN A 710 34.44 1.20 -7.13
CA ASN A 710 34.64 2.57 -7.57
C ASN A 710 33.68 2.98 -8.69
N SER A 711 33.10 2.01 -9.40
CA SER A 711 32.24 2.21 -10.57
C SER A 711 31.10 1.19 -10.61
N VAL A 712 29.94 1.55 -11.16
CA VAL A 712 28.79 0.65 -11.30
C VAL A 712 29.11 -0.50 -12.26
N GLU A 713 29.91 -0.22 -13.29
CA GLU A 713 30.35 -1.18 -14.30
C GLU A 713 31.18 -2.33 -13.69
N GLN A 714 31.83 -2.12 -12.54
CA GLN A 714 32.51 -3.22 -11.82
C GLN A 714 31.53 -4.25 -11.29
N ILE A 715 30.34 -3.81 -10.86
CA ILE A 715 29.28 -4.71 -10.37
C ILE A 715 28.62 -5.42 -11.55
N GLU A 716 28.36 -4.71 -12.65
CA GLU A 716 27.75 -5.26 -13.86
C GLU A 716 28.55 -6.42 -14.47
N LYS A 717 29.87 -6.42 -14.30
CA LYS A 717 30.78 -7.47 -14.81
C LYS A 717 30.78 -8.76 -13.99
N LEU A 718 30.15 -8.79 -12.83
CA LEU A 718 30.04 -10.02 -12.05
C LEU A 718 29.05 -10.96 -12.73
N GLU A 719 29.53 -12.14 -13.13
CA GLU A 719 28.72 -13.18 -13.74
C GLU A 719 27.98 -13.98 -12.67
N ARG A 720 26.69 -14.24 -12.90
CA ARG A 720 25.83 -15.06 -12.05
C ARG A 720 25.55 -16.41 -12.74
N PRO A 721 25.42 -17.53 -11.99
CA PRO A 721 25.46 -17.65 -10.54
C PRO A 721 26.84 -17.38 -9.93
N ILE A 722 26.87 -16.73 -8.76
CA ILE A 722 28.11 -16.45 -8.03
C ILE A 722 27.99 -16.88 -6.57
N THR A 723 29.05 -17.47 -6.03
CA THR A 723 29.14 -17.94 -4.65
C THR A 723 30.19 -17.13 -3.88
N MET A 724 30.11 -17.13 -2.54
CA MET A 724 31.02 -16.35 -1.69
C MET A 724 32.48 -16.87 -1.73
N ASP A 725 32.66 -18.15 -2.03
CA ASP A 725 33.97 -18.82 -2.13
C ASP A 725 34.84 -18.35 -3.32
N VAL A 726 34.22 -17.74 -4.34
CA VAL A 726 34.93 -17.15 -5.49
C VAL A 726 35.82 -15.98 -5.07
N GLY A 727 35.68 -15.47 -3.83
CA GLY A 727 36.66 -14.54 -3.22
C GLY A 727 36.71 -13.17 -3.89
N SER A 728 35.64 -12.75 -4.58
CA SER A 728 35.58 -11.43 -5.19
C SER A 728 35.46 -10.35 -4.11
N GLY A 729 36.50 -9.52 -3.95
CA GLY A 729 36.46 -8.38 -3.03
C GLY A 729 35.30 -7.41 -3.30
N ILE A 730 34.85 -7.32 -4.56
CA ILE A 730 33.65 -6.56 -4.94
C ILE A 730 32.39 -7.19 -4.36
N LEU A 731 32.21 -8.51 -4.48
CA LEU A 731 31.03 -9.19 -3.92
C LEU A 731 31.01 -9.07 -2.39
N MET A 732 32.17 -9.26 -1.74
CA MET A 732 32.30 -9.08 -0.30
C MET A 732 31.89 -7.68 0.14
N ASP A 733 32.47 -6.64 -0.47
CA ASP A 733 32.14 -5.26 -0.14
C ASP A 733 30.66 -4.94 -0.40
N LEU A 734 30.11 -5.42 -1.53
CA LEU A 734 28.73 -5.15 -1.93
C LEU A 734 27.69 -5.73 -0.98
N LEU A 735 28.01 -6.81 -0.27
CA LEU A 735 27.10 -7.48 0.65
C LEU A 735 27.39 -7.17 2.13
N TRP A 736 28.64 -6.83 2.50
CA TRP A 736 29.07 -6.75 3.90
C TRP A 736 29.66 -5.41 4.35
N SER A 737 29.99 -4.50 3.45
CA SER A 737 30.58 -3.22 3.87
C SER A 737 29.53 -2.29 4.48
N ASP A 738 29.96 -1.48 5.45
CA ASP A 738 29.10 -0.51 6.13
C ASP A 738 29.66 0.92 5.98
N PRO A 739 28.83 1.96 5.99
CA PRO A 739 29.30 3.32 6.29
C PRO A 739 30.01 3.42 7.65
N THR A 740 30.95 4.35 7.80
CA THR A 740 31.55 4.67 9.11
C THR A 740 30.50 5.21 10.08
N GLU A 741 30.78 5.17 11.39
CA GLU A 741 29.82 5.51 12.46
C GLU A 741 29.11 6.86 12.28
N ASN A 742 29.79 7.86 11.72
CA ASN A 742 29.26 9.20 11.46
C ASN A 742 30.07 9.93 10.37
N ASP A 743 29.53 11.05 9.89
CA ASP A 743 30.10 11.87 8.81
C ASP A 743 31.46 12.54 9.15
N SER A 744 31.98 12.42 10.38
CA SER A 744 33.31 12.96 10.72
C SER A 744 34.46 11.98 10.46
N ILE A 745 34.15 10.71 10.20
CA ILE A 745 35.15 9.65 10.00
C ILE A 745 35.25 9.33 8.51
N GLU A 746 36.29 9.89 7.88
CA GLU A 746 36.61 9.67 6.46
C GLU A 746 37.49 8.42 6.22
N GLY A 747 37.55 7.99 4.96
CA GLY A 747 38.41 6.91 4.50
C GLY A 747 37.86 5.51 4.79
N LEU A 748 38.75 4.53 4.89
CA LEU A 748 38.40 3.14 5.21
C LEU A 748 38.82 2.80 6.64
N ARG A 749 37.99 2.04 7.36
CA ARG A 749 38.32 1.48 8.67
C ARG A 749 38.03 -0.02 8.69
N PRO A 750 38.68 -0.81 9.55
CA PRO A 750 38.26 -2.18 9.79
C PRO A 750 36.80 -2.24 10.27
N ASN A 751 36.04 -3.21 9.77
CA ASN A 751 34.67 -3.44 10.23
C ASN A 751 34.66 -4.42 11.41
N ALA A 752 33.85 -4.12 12.43
CA ALA A 752 33.65 -4.99 13.60
C ALA A 752 32.96 -6.33 13.25
N ARG A 753 32.35 -6.44 12.08
CA ARG A 753 31.66 -7.67 11.60
C ARG A 753 32.60 -8.83 11.28
N GLY A 754 33.87 -8.58 11.00
CA GLY A 754 34.82 -9.66 10.74
C GLY A 754 36.12 -9.25 10.06
N PRO A 755 37.13 -10.11 10.07
CA PRO A 755 38.42 -9.85 9.46
C PRO A 755 38.29 -9.64 7.94
N GLY A 756 39.00 -8.63 7.40
CA GLY A 756 38.98 -8.29 5.98
C GLY A 756 37.84 -7.37 5.54
N LEU A 757 36.76 -7.26 6.31
CA LEU A 757 35.66 -6.33 6.07
C LEU A 757 36.02 -4.88 6.43
N VAL A 758 35.38 -3.93 5.75
CA VAL A 758 35.67 -2.50 5.93
C VAL A 758 34.41 -1.68 6.18
N THR A 759 34.60 -0.56 6.87
CA THR A 759 33.66 0.55 6.82
C THR A 759 34.21 1.68 5.95
N PHE A 760 33.34 2.46 5.31
CA PHE A 760 33.71 3.53 4.37
C PHE A 760 33.11 4.89 4.74
N GLY A 761 33.93 5.94 4.67
CA GLY A 761 33.59 7.30 5.03
C GLY A 761 32.75 8.06 4.00
N PRO A 762 32.26 9.27 4.36
CA PRO A 762 31.44 10.09 3.48
C PRO A 762 32.19 10.64 2.26
N ASP A 763 33.52 10.75 2.34
CA ASP A 763 34.42 11.08 1.23
C ASP A 763 34.29 10.05 0.11
N ARG A 764 34.30 8.75 0.47
CA ARG A 764 34.16 7.64 -0.48
C ARG A 764 32.79 7.63 -1.14
N VAL A 765 31.72 7.90 -0.39
CA VAL A 765 30.35 8.02 -0.92
C VAL A 765 30.28 9.17 -1.93
N SER A 766 30.81 10.33 -1.55
CA SER A 766 30.81 11.51 -2.40
C SER A 766 31.56 11.26 -3.71
N ASP A 767 32.73 10.64 -3.65
CA ASP A 767 33.56 10.31 -4.81
C ASP A 767 32.89 9.27 -5.72
N PHE A 768 32.29 8.24 -5.13
CA PHE A 768 31.56 7.23 -5.87
C PHE A 768 30.36 7.84 -6.61
N CYS A 769 29.54 8.65 -5.93
CA CYS A 769 28.39 9.32 -6.52
C CYS A 769 28.81 10.26 -7.66
N LYS A 770 29.85 11.07 -7.45
CA LYS A 770 30.40 11.97 -8.49
C LYS A 770 30.88 11.18 -9.71
N ARG A 771 31.69 10.13 -9.51
CA ARG A 771 32.27 9.35 -10.60
C ARG A 771 31.20 8.66 -11.45
N ASN A 772 30.15 8.16 -10.82
CA ASN A 772 29.09 7.40 -11.48
C ASN A 772 27.88 8.26 -11.89
N LYS A 773 27.95 9.60 -11.70
CA LYS A 773 26.85 10.54 -11.97
C LYS A 773 25.56 10.20 -11.21
N LEU A 774 25.71 9.66 -10.00
CA LEU A 774 24.63 9.31 -9.09
C LEU A 774 24.41 10.42 -8.08
N GLN A 775 23.20 10.49 -7.55
CA GLN A 775 22.80 11.46 -6.53
C GLN A 775 22.65 10.81 -5.15
N LEU A 776 22.38 9.50 -5.10
CA LEU A 776 22.07 8.79 -3.87
C LEU A 776 22.44 7.30 -3.93
N ILE A 777 22.92 6.78 -2.80
CA ILE A 777 23.02 5.35 -2.50
C ILE A 777 21.91 5.00 -1.52
N ILE A 778 21.10 3.97 -1.80
CA ILE A 778 20.18 3.37 -0.83
C ILE A 778 20.69 1.98 -0.49
N ARG A 779 20.84 1.68 0.80
CA ARG A 779 21.37 0.41 1.29
C ARG A 779 20.63 -0.14 2.50
N ALA A 780 20.90 -1.38 2.90
CA ALA A 780 20.20 -2.06 4.01
C ALA A 780 21.14 -2.55 5.14
N HIS A 781 21.14 -3.83 5.55
CA HIS A 781 22.12 -4.57 6.41
C HIS A 781 22.39 -4.07 7.85
N GLU A 782 22.21 -2.79 8.13
CA GLU A 782 22.42 -2.17 9.43
C GLU A 782 21.08 -1.83 10.07
N CYS A 783 20.85 -2.40 11.26
CA CYS A 783 19.69 -2.06 12.06
C CYS A 783 19.83 -0.62 12.61
N VAL A 784 18.94 0.26 12.18
CA VAL A 784 18.87 1.67 12.56
C VAL A 784 17.57 1.96 13.31
N MET A 785 17.61 2.83 14.32
CA MET A 785 16.52 2.98 15.30
C MET A 785 15.18 3.40 14.68
N ASP A 786 15.19 4.29 13.70
CA ASP A 786 13.99 4.78 13.02
C ASP A 786 13.64 3.97 11.76
N GLY A 787 14.29 2.82 11.54
CA GLY A 787 14.14 2.01 10.33
C GLY A 787 14.77 2.64 9.08
N PHE A 788 15.18 3.91 9.11
CA PHE A 788 16.04 4.50 8.10
C PHE A 788 16.99 5.55 8.72
N GLU A 789 18.17 5.73 8.12
CA GLU A 789 19.17 6.70 8.58
C GLU A 789 19.88 7.36 7.39
N ARG A 790 20.27 8.64 7.51
CA ARG A 790 21.03 9.36 6.50
C ARG A 790 22.51 9.40 6.86
N PHE A 791 23.36 9.31 5.84
CA PHE A 791 24.81 9.42 5.94
C PHE A 791 25.37 10.24 4.77
N ALA A 792 26.60 10.73 4.90
CA ALA A 792 27.31 11.51 3.90
C ALA A 792 26.49 12.71 3.41
N HIS A 793 26.04 13.55 4.34
CA HIS A 793 25.17 14.70 4.07
C HIS A 793 23.87 14.35 3.30
N GLY A 794 23.40 13.11 3.43
CA GLY A 794 22.19 12.60 2.77
C GLY A 794 22.42 11.97 1.40
N GLN A 795 23.67 11.78 0.96
CA GLN A 795 24.01 11.04 -0.26
C GLN A 795 23.99 9.51 -0.08
N LEU A 796 23.79 9.03 1.15
CA LEU A 796 23.49 7.63 1.45
C LEU A 796 22.32 7.52 2.43
N ILE A 797 21.43 6.56 2.19
CA ILE A 797 20.36 6.18 3.12
C ILE A 797 20.49 4.69 3.46
N THR A 798 20.59 4.38 4.75
CA THR A 798 20.44 3.02 5.29
C THR A 798 18.97 2.76 5.59
N LEU A 799 18.44 1.60 5.23
CA LEU A 799 17.04 1.21 5.34
C LEU A 799 16.90 -0.19 5.98
N PHE A 800 16.01 -0.31 6.96
CA PHE A 800 15.76 -1.56 7.69
C PHE A 800 14.25 -1.74 7.88
N SER A 801 13.69 -2.87 7.43
CA SER A 801 12.23 -3.07 7.35
C SER A 801 11.64 -3.96 8.45
N ALA A 802 12.46 -4.58 9.30
CA ALA A 802 12.03 -5.39 10.44
C ALA A 802 11.95 -4.56 11.75
N THR A 803 10.84 -4.67 12.49
CA THR A 803 10.68 -3.98 13.80
C THR A 803 11.23 -4.81 14.95
N ASN A 804 11.74 -4.17 16.00
CA ASN A 804 12.27 -4.84 17.19
C ASN A 804 13.17 -6.04 16.83
N TYR A 805 14.16 -5.79 15.99
CA TYR A 805 15.02 -6.82 15.41
C TYR A 805 15.59 -7.76 16.48
N CYS A 806 15.51 -9.07 16.21
CA CYS A 806 15.88 -10.15 17.14
C CYS A 806 15.23 -10.05 18.53
N GLY A 807 14.12 -9.33 18.67
CA GLY A 807 13.42 -9.10 19.95
C GLY A 807 14.10 -8.13 20.91
N THR A 808 15.23 -7.53 20.54
CA THR A 808 16.11 -6.79 21.47
C THR A 808 16.45 -5.36 21.03
N ALA A 809 16.36 -5.06 19.74
CA ALA A 809 16.78 -3.78 19.20
C ALA A 809 15.78 -2.63 19.48
N ASN A 810 14.48 -2.95 19.60
CA ASN A 810 13.38 -1.98 19.74
C ASN A 810 13.36 -0.88 18.66
N ASN A 811 13.91 -1.17 17.48
CA ASN A 811 13.90 -0.28 16.33
C ASN A 811 12.54 -0.28 15.61
N ALA A 812 12.23 0.81 14.91
CA ALA A 812 11.17 0.85 13.91
C ALA A 812 11.60 0.12 12.63
N GLY A 813 10.63 -0.32 11.83
CA GLY A 813 10.83 -0.81 10.47
C GLY A 813 10.35 0.26 9.50
N ALA A 814 11.06 0.47 8.40
CA ALA A 814 10.69 1.46 7.40
C ALA A 814 10.78 0.92 5.97
N ILE A 815 10.06 1.58 5.07
CA ILE A 815 10.21 1.47 3.61
C ILE A 815 10.37 2.86 3.01
N LEU A 816 10.98 2.94 1.82
CA LEU A 816 11.10 4.19 1.07
C LEU A 816 10.19 4.16 -0.15
N VAL A 817 9.30 5.14 -0.28
CA VAL A 817 8.48 5.33 -1.48
C VAL A 817 9.16 6.38 -2.36
N VAL A 818 9.70 5.95 -3.49
CA VAL A 818 10.32 6.83 -4.50
C VAL A 818 9.26 7.21 -5.53
N GLY A 819 8.84 8.48 -5.54
CA GLY A 819 7.86 8.99 -6.50
C GLY A 819 8.47 9.31 -7.87
N ARG A 820 7.63 9.52 -8.90
CA ARG A 820 8.04 9.85 -10.28
C ARG A 820 8.92 11.11 -10.42
N GLY A 821 8.89 12.01 -9.45
CA GLY A 821 9.77 13.18 -9.40
C GLY A 821 11.06 12.95 -8.62
N LEU A 822 11.43 11.68 -8.37
CA LEU A 822 12.52 11.27 -7.48
C LEU A 822 12.41 11.85 -6.06
N VAL A 823 11.16 12.11 -5.64
CA VAL A 823 10.86 12.48 -4.26
C VAL A 823 10.76 11.22 -3.43
N ILE A 824 11.61 11.09 -2.43
CA ILE A 824 11.64 9.93 -1.53
C ILE A 824 10.83 10.25 -0.29
N VAL A 825 9.92 9.34 0.09
CA VAL A 825 9.07 9.47 1.28
C VAL A 825 9.26 8.23 2.16
N PRO A 826 9.89 8.36 3.34
CA PRO A 826 9.96 7.29 4.32
C PRO A 826 8.60 6.99 4.96
N LYS A 827 8.28 5.71 5.09
CA LYS A 827 7.05 5.18 5.71
C LYS A 827 7.44 4.15 6.78
N LEU A 828 6.94 4.33 8.01
CA LEU A 828 7.44 3.58 9.17
C LEU A 828 6.34 2.75 9.85
N ILE A 829 6.74 1.65 10.46
CA ILE A 829 5.97 0.90 11.45
C ILE A 829 6.79 0.78 12.74
N HIS A 830 6.11 0.80 13.89
CA HIS A 830 6.76 0.63 15.20
C HIS A 830 6.59 -0.80 15.73
N PRO A 831 7.45 -1.25 16.65
CA PRO A 831 7.23 -2.48 17.41
C PRO A 831 5.81 -2.55 18.00
N LEU A 832 5.20 -3.73 17.96
CA LEU A 832 3.93 -3.95 18.66
C LEU A 832 4.19 -4.01 20.18
N PRO A 833 3.29 -3.48 21.02
CA PRO A 833 3.40 -3.64 22.46
C PRO A 833 3.33 -5.13 22.86
N PRO A 834 3.98 -5.54 23.96
CA PRO A 834 3.84 -6.89 24.48
C PRO A 834 2.36 -7.21 24.75
N PRO A 835 1.89 -8.43 24.48
CA PRO A 835 0.50 -8.79 24.77
C PRO A 835 0.18 -8.59 26.26
N LEU A 836 -0.93 -7.91 26.54
CA LEU A 836 -1.48 -7.79 27.89
C LEU A 836 -1.85 -9.19 28.39
N GLN A 837 -1.17 -9.68 29.42
CA GLN A 837 -1.49 -10.96 30.04
C GLN A 837 -2.89 -10.90 30.66
N SER A 838 -3.84 -11.63 30.07
CA SER A 838 -5.10 -11.97 30.75
C SER A 838 -4.85 -13.10 31.76
N PRO A 839 -5.54 -13.14 32.91
CA PRO A 839 -5.39 -14.20 33.91
C PRO A 839 -5.68 -15.63 33.42
N GLU A 840 -6.25 -15.79 32.21
CA GLU A 840 -6.62 -17.07 31.62
C GLU A 840 -5.56 -17.69 30.70
N THR A 841 -4.41 -17.01 30.49
CA THR A 841 -3.26 -17.57 29.77
C THR A 841 -2.15 -17.92 30.76
N SER A 842 -2.29 -19.05 31.46
CA SER A 842 -1.23 -19.58 32.32
C SER A 842 0.01 -19.96 31.48
N PRO A 843 1.24 -19.80 32.01
CA PRO A 843 2.48 -19.96 31.24
C PRO A 843 2.76 -21.39 30.76
N GLU A 844 2.05 -22.41 31.24
CA GLU A 844 2.50 -23.81 31.13
C GLU A 844 2.34 -24.47 29.74
N HIS A 845 1.76 -23.79 28.75
CA HIS A 845 1.62 -24.33 27.37
C HIS A 845 2.27 -23.48 26.25
N ALA A 846 2.91 -22.35 26.57
CA ALA A 846 3.57 -21.48 25.59
C ALA A 846 5.11 -21.54 25.64
N LEU A 847 5.69 -22.45 26.44
CA LEU A 847 7.08 -22.37 26.89
C LEU A 847 8.12 -23.18 26.09
N SER A 848 7.76 -24.00 25.09
CA SER A 848 8.76 -24.79 24.35
C SER A 848 9.19 -24.16 23.02
N ASP A 849 8.28 -23.53 22.28
CA ASP A 849 8.46 -23.35 20.82
C ASP A 849 9.03 -21.98 20.42
N GLU A 850 8.90 -20.95 21.27
CA GLU A 850 9.52 -19.62 21.04
C GLU A 850 11.03 -19.59 21.35
N THR A 851 11.56 -20.65 21.98
CA THR A 851 12.88 -20.60 22.62
C THR A 851 14.06 -20.78 21.67
N TRP A 852 13.99 -21.62 20.62
CA TRP A 852 15.19 -21.99 19.88
C TRP A 852 15.80 -20.85 19.04
N MET A 853 14.97 -20.04 18.37
CA MET A 853 15.45 -18.86 17.63
C MET A 853 15.91 -17.76 18.59
N GLN A 854 15.24 -17.60 19.73
CA GLN A 854 15.67 -16.64 20.76
C GLN A 854 17.02 -17.08 21.35
N GLU A 855 17.17 -18.36 21.68
CA GLU A 855 18.42 -18.95 22.17
C GLU A 855 19.54 -18.82 21.14
N LEU A 856 19.26 -19.11 19.85
CA LEU A 856 20.23 -18.91 18.77
C LEU A 856 20.65 -17.44 18.66
N ASN A 857 19.69 -16.50 18.74
CA ASN A 857 19.97 -15.07 18.72
C ASN A 857 20.72 -14.59 19.99
N ILE A 858 20.57 -15.26 21.13
CA ILE A 858 21.34 -15.01 22.36
C ILE A 858 22.78 -15.50 22.20
N GLN A 859 22.96 -16.71 21.68
CA GLN A 859 24.29 -17.31 21.44
C GLN A 859 25.04 -16.59 20.33
N ARG A 860 24.31 -16.01 19.37
CA ARG A 860 24.85 -15.34 18.18
C ARG A 860 24.16 -13.99 18.04
N PRO A 861 24.50 -12.97 18.84
CA PRO A 861 23.80 -11.69 18.84
C PRO A 861 23.91 -10.98 17.47
N PRO A 862 22.88 -10.21 17.07
CA PRO A 862 23.00 -9.33 15.91
C PRO A 862 24.05 -8.24 16.16
N THR A 863 24.55 -7.64 15.08
CA THR A 863 25.36 -6.43 15.17
C THR A 863 24.55 -5.34 15.88
N PRO A 864 25.12 -4.65 16.89
CA PRO A 864 24.40 -3.64 17.66
C PRO A 864 23.80 -2.55 16.78
N THR A 865 22.68 -1.98 17.21
CA THR A 865 22.09 -0.82 16.53
C THR A 865 23.08 0.34 16.50
N ARG A 866 23.22 0.95 15.32
CA ARG A 866 24.12 2.09 15.13
C ARG A 866 23.74 3.23 16.06
N GLY A 867 24.72 3.77 16.80
CA GLY A 867 24.55 4.88 17.75
C GLY A 867 24.21 4.51 19.20
N ARG A 868 24.06 3.22 19.56
CA ARG A 868 23.89 2.80 20.96
C ARG A 868 25.26 2.54 21.62
N PRO A 869 25.55 3.09 22.81
CA PRO A 869 26.78 2.78 23.54
C PRO A 869 26.84 1.29 23.87
N GLN A 870 27.97 0.63 23.61
CA GLN A 870 28.18 -0.73 24.09
C GLN A 870 28.17 -0.75 25.62
N PRO A 871 27.46 -1.69 26.27
CA PRO A 871 27.78 -2.00 27.65
C PRO A 871 29.22 -2.53 27.70
N LEU A 872 30.05 -1.88 28.51
CA LEU A 872 31.40 -2.32 28.84
C LEU A 872 31.34 -3.65 29.59
N ASP A 873 31.18 -4.76 28.89
CA ASP A 873 31.48 -6.07 29.44
C ASP A 873 32.52 -6.76 28.56
N ARG A 874 33.78 -6.67 29.00
CA ARG A 874 34.98 -7.20 28.34
C ARG A 874 35.11 -8.74 28.48
N SER A 875 34.03 -9.45 28.76
CA SER A 875 34.07 -10.87 29.11
C SER A 875 33.40 -11.83 28.11
N SER A 876 32.74 -11.36 27.05
CA SER A 876 32.22 -12.26 26.01
C SER A 876 33.22 -12.43 24.86
N LEU A 877 33.82 -13.63 24.80
CA LEU A 877 34.63 -14.14 23.66
C LEU A 877 33.79 -14.39 22.37
N ALA A 878 32.68 -13.66 22.17
CA ALA A 878 31.71 -13.92 21.11
C ALA A 878 31.85 -13.00 19.86
N TYR A 879 33.02 -12.37 19.68
CA TYR A 879 33.38 -11.66 18.45
C TYR A 879 34.68 -12.25 17.88
N ILE A 880 34.58 -13.42 17.25
CA ILE A 880 35.61 -13.97 16.34
C ILE A 880 34.91 -14.63 15.16
#